data_AF-A0A371QL82-F1
#
_entry.id   AF-A0A371QL82-F1
#
_cell.length_a   1.000
_cell.length_b   1.000
_cell.length_c   1.000
_cell.angle_alpha   90.00
_cell.angle_beta   90.00
_cell.angle_gamma   90.00
#
_symmetry.space_group_name_H-M   'P 1'
#
loop_
_entity.id
_entity.type
_entity.pdbx_description
1 polymer ?
#
loop_
_entity_poly.entity_id
_entity_poly.type
_entity_poly.pdbx_seq_one_letter_code
_entity_poly.pdbx_strand_id
1 'polypeptide(L)'
;MIVTNSTSMKSPSPYTSLACMLLLLSGVIITSCDSSAQEADTHEREQRLQILFLGDDGGHEPSVRLRDIARPMLDRGIELFYTSDLNDINLENLRKYDAVLHYANYHEPDYPQTDPKIIESLISYVEEGGGYVPVHSASGNFRDSDEFISLLGGAFESHESGTFRTRIAEPDHEIMQGFEGFESWDETYVHQQHNEENRTVLSYRDDEPWTWIRTQGDGRVFYTVWGHDERTWQNEGFHDLLERGIRWAAGEDVQNALENRTISNPFTYDVLDVPFPPPHEERLRYEEEVGTMDRGANNPRYYQKQKPLDPVAAMDRMILQPGYRVELFASEPDIVNPIFMNWDEQGRLWVIESIEYPYPRDFWPDGGGKDRILILEDTNGDGKADEFTVFADSLNIPTSLAFSDGGVIVHQAPQTLFLKDTTGDGKADVREVLFEGWEQWDTHAGPNNLYYGLDNQFWGVLGYAGMDGVIGGEHHEFRMGVYRFLKDGTRLEFLQRTNNNTWGLGFNEQGDAFISTANGNPSTLFTIPQRFYRDLDGLDDSVTDRLASTVRVITLTNLFRQVDWVGAFTSAAGHGVYTARTWPGEYWNRKAFVTEPTVQLVAEMDLIDNGSSYHAEYNRNLIASDDEWFSPIQAEVGPDGHIWVTDWYNYIIQHNAESDRQEPTPGNAYANPLRDRQHGRIYRIVYEENDHTNSINLAGASPGELIETLSHDNLGWRKHAQRLLVERGQTDIVPDLIDLIKDQSIDDADLNPAVIHAMWTLHGLGQLAGSNEEAIDAVVGALSHPSAGVRQNAVQVLPLSPASADAILDGGLLRDNSLQVRLKTLNSLSDMPPSERVGEEIFRVFQDSENIEDRWIREAAAISARIHGGGFIAAASQSGYSADDYQVDEEDPVGSFESIIAFIADEAPAADRDRRSEEPSVEVDIELELGVTPNVLEFDKDELRVQAGQTVRVVFTNTDNMEHNLLFILPGTLADVGELADQMMASPEGRSRAYVPETPDVIAYTPILDPGERYELVFTVPDEPGEYPFVCTIPGHWRIMNGILVVE
;
A
#
# COMPACT_ATOMS: atom_id res chain seq x y z
N MET A 1 -5.23 -68.38 8.45
CA MET A 1 -5.07 -69.82 8.74
C MET A 1 -5.48 -70.05 10.19
N ILE A 2 -6.13 -71.19 10.45
CA ILE A 2 -6.98 -71.55 11.60
C ILE A 2 -6.15 -71.95 12.85
N VAL A 3 -6.53 -71.38 14.01
CA VAL A 3 -6.85 -72.00 15.33
C VAL A 3 -5.80 -72.84 16.09
N THR A 4 -5.59 -72.53 17.39
CA THR A 4 -5.85 -73.36 18.62
C THR A 4 -4.94 -72.91 19.80
N ASN A 5 -5.47 -72.39 20.94
CA ASN A 5 -6.19 -73.03 22.09
C ASN A 5 -5.26 -73.80 23.07
N SER A 6 -5.41 -73.82 24.41
CA SER A 6 -6.42 -73.28 25.35
C SER A 6 -6.11 -73.68 26.82
N THR A 7 -6.41 -72.77 27.76
CA THR A 7 -7.09 -72.87 29.10
C THR A 7 -6.94 -74.04 30.11
N SER A 8 -6.97 -73.66 31.41
CA SER A 8 -7.97 -74.16 32.40
C SER A 8 -8.05 -73.29 33.67
N MET A 9 -9.28 -73.02 34.11
CA MET A 9 -9.76 -72.15 35.21
C MET A 9 -9.89 -72.84 36.58
N LYS A 10 -10.00 -72.04 37.67
CA LYS A 10 -11.19 -71.96 38.58
C LYS A 10 -11.03 -70.87 39.67
N SER A 11 -12.07 -70.05 39.84
CA SER A 11 -12.34 -69.00 40.87
C SER A 11 -13.43 -69.52 41.86
N PRO A 12 -14.11 -68.74 42.76
CA PRO A 12 -14.10 -67.28 43.07
C PRO A 12 -14.25 -66.88 44.58
N SER A 13 -14.19 -65.57 44.93
CA SER A 13 -14.86 -64.99 46.13
C SER A 13 -14.82 -63.43 46.16
N PRO A 14 -15.82 -62.71 46.74
CA PRO A 14 -16.05 -61.27 46.52
C PRO A 14 -15.94 -60.32 47.75
N TYR A 15 -15.56 -59.06 47.46
CA TYR A 15 -16.09 -57.72 47.85
C TYR A 15 -16.54 -57.31 49.28
N THR A 16 -15.86 -56.23 49.76
CA THR A 16 -16.28 -54.97 50.46
C THR A 16 -17.15 -54.94 51.75
N SER A 17 -16.66 -54.23 52.80
CA SER A 17 -17.15 -52.86 53.17
C SER A 17 -16.36 -52.21 54.34
N LEU A 18 -16.40 -50.87 54.35
CA LEU A 18 -15.78 -49.80 55.16
C LEU A 18 -15.93 -49.84 56.71
N ALA A 19 -15.00 -49.21 57.45
CA ALA A 19 -15.27 -48.07 58.37
C ALA A 19 -14.05 -47.55 59.20
N CYS A 20 -13.72 -46.26 59.00
CA CYS A 20 -13.32 -45.19 59.93
C CYS A 20 -12.40 -45.42 61.16
N MET A 21 -11.21 -44.79 61.17
CA MET A 21 -10.88 -43.61 62.01
C MET A 21 -9.39 -43.19 61.93
N LEU A 22 -9.15 -41.88 61.76
CA LEU A 22 -7.98 -41.07 62.15
C LEU A 22 -6.63 -41.26 61.42
N LEU A 23 -6.33 -40.35 60.47
CA LEU A 23 -4.97 -39.93 60.11
C LEU A 23 -4.97 -38.49 59.55
N LEU A 24 -4.47 -37.53 60.32
CA LEU A 24 -4.13 -36.17 59.90
C LEU A 24 -2.91 -35.73 60.74
N LEU A 25 -1.78 -35.49 60.06
CA LEU A 25 -0.68 -34.55 60.37
C LEU A 25 0.71 -35.10 60.00
N SER A 26 1.46 -34.25 59.29
CA SER A 26 2.92 -34.18 59.07
C SER A 26 3.51 -34.90 57.85
N GLY A 27 3.96 -34.07 56.91
CA GLY A 27 4.77 -34.34 55.71
C GLY A 27 4.46 -33.20 54.74
N VAL A 28 5.34 -32.23 54.49
CA VAL A 28 6.49 -32.36 53.60
C VAL A 28 7.44 -31.17 53.84
N ILE A 29 8.75 -31.44 53.93
CA ILE A 29 9.84 -30.48 53.72
C ILE A 29 10.23 -30.64 52.25
N ILE A 30 10.00 -29.60 51.42
CA ILE A 30 10.62 -29.45 50.10
C ILE A 30 11.35 -28.11 50.09
N THR A 31 12.62 -28.19 49.76
CA THR A 31 13.58 -27.13 49.49
C THR A 31 13.17 -26.33 48.25
N SER A 32 13.23 -25.01 48.38
CA SER A 32 13.08 -24.03 47.31
C SER A 32 14.06 -24.25 46.16
N CYS A 33 13.52 -24.53 44.98
CA CYS A 33 14.12 -24.24 43.69
C CYS A 33 13.02 -23.61 42.83
N ASP A 34 13.37 -22.52 42.17
CA ASP A 34 12.49 -21.63 41.41
C ASP A 34 11.54 -22.38 40.47
N SER A 35 10.25 -22.09 40.64
CA SER A 35 9.17 -22.48 39.73
C SER A 35 8.39 -21.25 39.24
N SER A 36 9.08 -20.10 39.11
CA SER A 36 8.51 -18.84 38.62
C SER A 36 8.83 -18.57 37.14
N ALA A 37 9.04 -19.63 36.34
CA ALA A 37 9.42 -19.51 34.93
C ALA A 37 8.58 -20.43 34.02
N GLN A 38 7.34 -20.75 34.43
CA GLN A 38 6.48 -21.65 33.66
C GLN A 38 5.00 -21.29 33.75
N GLU A 39 4.70 -20.00 33.77
CA GLU A 39 3.41 -19.37 33.44
C GLU A 39 3.75 -18.16 32.56
N ALA A 40 3.86 -18.36 31.25
CA ALA A 40 3.74 -17.30 30.25
C ALA A 40 2.26 -17.35 29.84
N ASP A 41 1.36 -16.55 30.38
CA ASP A 41 1.20 -15.09 30.27
C ASP A 41 0.96 -14.63 28.81
N THR A 42 0.02 -15.32 28.15
CA THR A 42 -0.99 -14.61 27.36
C THR A 42 -1.72 -13.70 28.35
N HIS A 43 -1.55 -12.37 28.23
CA HIS A 43 -2.42 -11.43 28.93
C HIS A 43 -3.85 -11.69 28.42
N GLU A 44 -4.60 -12.53 29.14
CA GLU A 44 -6.03 -12.70 28.89
C GLU A 44 -6.67 -11.36 29.26
N ARG A 45 -6.91 -10.55 28.23
CA ARG A 45 -7.66 -9.31 28.36
C ARG A 45 -8.94 -9.63 29.13
N GLU A 46 -9.19 -8.92 30.25
CA GLU A 46 -10.42 -9.12 31.02
C GLU A 46 -11.61 -9.13 30.03
N GLN A 47 -12.55 -10.07 30.19
CA GLN A 47 -13.73 -10.12 29.32
C GLN A 47 -14.45 -8.77 29.39
N ARG A 48 -14.44 -8.05 28.27
CA ARG A 48 -15.13 -6.78 28.06
C ARG A 48 -16.36 -7.02 27.22
N LEU A 49 -17.40 -6.25 27.48
CA LEU A 49 -18.58 -6.27 26.62
C LEU A 49 -18.22 -5.66 25.26
N GLN A 50 -18.57 -6.35 24.18
CA GLN A 50 -18.38 -5.90 22.81
C GLN A 50 -19.69 -5.37 22.26
N ILE A 51 -19.75 -4.07 21.98
CA ILE A 51 -20.98 -3.38 21.59
C ILE A 51 -20.84 -2.81 20.20
N LEU A 52 -21.71 -3.23 19.28
CA LEU A 52 -21.82 -2.61 17.97
C LEU A 52 -22.56 -1.27 18.11
N PHE A 53 -21.87 -0.16 17.89
CA PHE A 53 -22.44 1.18 17.78
C PHE A 53 -22.86 1.41 16.31
N LEU A 54 -24.16 1.29 16.05
CA LEU A 54 -24.78 1.67 14.79
C LEU A 54 -25.09 3.17 14.76
N GLY A 55 -24.44 3.89 13.84
CA GLY A 55 -24.59 5.31 13.57
C GLY A 55 -24.98 5.64 12.13
N ASP A 56 -25.01 6.92 11.77
CA ASP A 56 -25.20 7.43 10.42
C ASP A 56 -24.30 8.64 10.15
N ASP A 57 -24.40 9.21 8.95
CA ASP A 57 -23.75 10.48 8.59
C ASP A 57 -24.73 11.67 8.72
N GLY A 58 -25.77 11.52 9.54
CA GLY A 58 -26.83 12.49 9.73
C GLY A 58 -26.49 13.58 10.75
N GLY A 59 -27.43 14.52 10.95
CA GLY A 59 -27.22 15.72 11.77
C GLY A 59 -26.99 15.50 13.28
N HIS A 60 -27.09 14.26 13.76
CA HIS A 60 -26.80 13.88 15.15
C HIS A 60 -25.31 13.54 15.39
N GLU A 61 -24.53 13.43 14.30
CA GLU A 61 -23.10 13.14 14.29
C GLU A 61 -22.66 11.93 15.17
N PRO A 62 -23.21 10.72 14.98
CA PRO A 62 -22.89 9.54 15.79
C PRO A 62 -21.39 9.22 15.90
N SER A 63 -20.63 9.36 14.81
CA SER A 63 -19.17 9.14 14.81
C SER A 63 -18.40 10.15 15.69
N VAL A 64 -18.95 11.34 15.91
CA VAL A 64 -18.42 12.31 16.87
C VAL A 64 -18.81 11.91 18.28
N ARG A 65 -20.07 11.50 18.51
CA ARG A 65 -20.56 11.06 19.82
C ARG A 65 -19.84 9.83 20.35
N LEU A 66 -19.34 8.96 19.48
CA LEU A 66 -18.44 7.87 19.85
C LEU A 66 -17.26 8.37 20.71
N ARG A 67 -16.66 9.51 20.35
CA ARG A 67 -15.49 10.08 21.07
C ARG A 67 -15.83 10.57 22.46
N ASP A 68 -17.08 10.97 22.69
CA ASP A 68 -17.56 11.46 23.99
C ASP A 68 -17.69 10.31 25.00
N ILE A 69 -17.89 9.08 24.54
CA ILE A 69 -18.16 7.92 25.40
C ILE A 69 -17.18 6.75 25.27
N ALA A 70 -16.39 6.65 24.20
CA ALA A 70 -15.48 5.51 23.96
C ALA A 70 -14.52 5.31 25.15
N ARG A 71 -13.76 6.33 25.54
CA ARG A 71 -12.86 6.26 26.70
C ARG A 71 -13.60 5.98 28.02
N PRO A 72 -14.67 6.72 28.38
CA PRO A 72 -15.45 6.40 29.57
C PRO A 72 -16.01 4.96 29.61
N MET A 73 -16.46 4.42 28.48
CA MET A 73 -16.96 3.05 28.39
C MET A 73 -15.82 2.03 28.48
N LEU A 74 -14.68 2.32 27.85
CA LEU A 74 -13.49 1.47 27.91
C LEU A 74 -12.95 1.35 29.34
N ASP A 75 -12.91 2.47 30.09
CA ASP A 75 -12.57 2.48 31.52
C ASP A 75 -13.51 1.60 32.36
N ARG A 76 -14.71 1.31 31.86
CA ARG A 76 -15.74 0.47 32.50
C ARG A 76 -15.78 -0.94 31.92
N GLY A 77 -14.85 -1.33 31.05
CA GLY A 77 -14.82 -2.65 30.43
C GLY A 77 -15.87 -2.87 29.34
N ILE A 78 -16.23 -1.80 28.60
CA ILE A 78 -17.15 -1.84 27.46
C ILE A 78 -16.43 -1.28 26.24
N GLU A 79 -16.37 -2.06 25.17
CA GLU A 79 -15.76 -1.70 23.89
C GLU A 79 -16.85 -1.34 22.87
N LEU A 80 -16.64 -0.24 22.15
CA LEU A 80 -17.58 0.27 21.16
C LEU A 80 -17.01 0.13 19.76
N PHE A 81 -17.73 -0.58 18.91
CA PHE A 81 -17.39 -0.85 17.51
C PHE A 81 -18.32 -0.04 16.62
N TYR A 82 -17.82 1.00 15.97
CA TYR A 82 -18.67 1.88 15.17
C TYR A 82 -18.85 1.37 13.75
N THR A 83 -20.08 1.44 13.25
CA THR A 83 -20.41 1.34 11.83
C THR A 83 -21.52 2.32 11.46
N SER A 84 -21.46 2.86 10.25
CA SER A 84 -22.59 3.54 9.61
C SER A 84 -23.19 2.74 8.44
N ASP A 85 -22.61 1.59 8.10
CA ASP A 85 -23.11 0.72 7.03
C ASP A 85 -24.22 -0.20 7.57
N LEU A 86 -25.43 -0.04 7.02
CA LEU A 86 -26.57 -0.89 7.34
C LEU A 86 -26.38 -2.36 6.93
N ASN A 87 -25.46 -2.66 6.00
CA ASN A 87 -25.14 -4.05 5.63
C ASN A 87 -24.51 -4.84 6.78
N ASP A 88 -23.89 -4.16 7.75
CA ASP A 88 -23.37 -4.79 8.97
C ASP A 88 -24.47 -5.29 9.91
N ILE A 89 -25.72 -4.87 9.69
CA ILE A 89 -26.90 -5.31 10.44
C ILE A 89 -27.47 -6.59 9.83
N ASN A 90 -26.62 -7.62 9.84
CA ASN A 90 -26.97 -8.98 9.45
C ASN A 90 -26.68 -9.94 10.62
N LEU A 91 -27.46 -11.03 10.72
CA LEU A 91 -27.44 -11.90 11.89
C LEU A 91 -26.07 -12.56 12.17
N GLU A 92 -25.28 -12.85 11.13
CA GLU A 92 -23.94 -13.41 11.28
C GLU A 92 -23.00 -12.43 11.97
N ASN A 93 -22.99 -11.17 11.53
CA ASN A 93 -22.19 -10.13 12.14
C ASN A 93 -22.68 -9.75 13.54
N LEU A 94 -23.99 -9.58 13.73
CA LEU A 94 -24.58 -9.18 15.01
C LEU A 94 -24.26 -10.16 16.14
N ARG A 95 -24.16 -11.47 15.84
CA ARG A 95 -23.80 -12.51 16.81
C ARG A 95 -22.40 -12.39 17.40
N LYS A 96 -21.53 -11.55 16.82
CA LYS A 96 -20.20 -11.24 17.35
C LYS A 96 -20.27 -10.29 18.55
N TYR A 97 -21.40 -9.62 18.77
CA TYR A 97 -21.54 -8.55 19.77
C TYR A 97 -22.54 -8.93 20.87
N ASP A 98 -22.29 -8.46 22.08
CA ASP A 98 -23.16 -8.66 23.25
C ASP A 98 -24.43 -7.79 23.17
N ALA A 99 -24.31 -6.60 22.57
CA ALA A 99 -25.46 -5.76 22.25
C ALA A 99 -25.21 -4.84 21.05
N VAL A 100 -26.30 -4.32 20.50
CA VAL A 100 -26.30 -3.24 19.49
C VAL A 100 -26.75 -1.94 20.13
N LEU A 101 -25.86 -0.95 20.21
CA LEU A 101 -26.21 0.43 20.53
C LEU A 101 -26.60 1.15 19.24
N HIS A 102 -27.85 1.62 19.16
CA HIS A 102 -28.37 2.26 17.96
C HIS A 102 -28.62 3.74 18.22
N TYR A 103 -27.88 4.59 17.51
CA TYR A 103 -28.04 6.04 17.51
C TYR A 103 -27.82 6.56 16.09
N ALA A 104 -28.88 6.47 15.29
CA ALA A 104 -28.90 6.88 13.89
C ALA A 104 -30.27 7.46 13.54
N ASN A 105 -30.42 7.98 12.33
CA ASN A 105 -31.65 8.52 11.77
C ASN A 105 -31.69 8.32 10.23
N TYR A 106 -31.95 7.09 9.81
CA TYR A 106 -32.19 6.69 8.42
C TYR A 106 -33.57 7.17 7.95
N HIS A 107 -33.61 8.39 7.43
CA HIS A 107 -34.81 8.99 6.83
C HIS A 107 -34.70 9.14 5.31
N GLU A 108 -35.83 9.03 4.62
CA GLU A 108 -35.93 9.39 3.20
C GLU A 108 -35.74 10.91 3.00
N PRO A 109 -35.11 11.34 1.89
CA PRO A 109 -34.86 10.58 0.67
C PRO A 109 -33.49 9.87 0.60
N ASP A 110 -32.62 10.06 1.59
CA ASP A 110 -31.22 9.61 1.52
C ASP A 110 -31.06 8.09 1.76
N TYR A 111 -32.07 7.44 2.33
CA TYR A 111 -32.16 5.98 2.51
C TYR A 111 -33.47 5.44 1.91
N PRO A 112 -33.53 5.18 0.58
CA PRO A 112 -34.75 4.67 -0.06
C PRO A 112 -35.11 3.28 0.50
N GLN A 113 -36.30 3.16 1.10
CA GLN A 113 -36.87 1.94 1.72
C GLN A 113 -35.85 0.92 2.25
N THR A 114 -35.52 1.01 3.53
CA THR A 114 -34.72 0.02 4.28
C THR A 114 -35.09 -1.41 3.89
N ASP A 115 -34.09 -2.22 3.49
CA ASP A 115 -34.28 -3.65 3.21
C ASP A 115 -34.95 -4.31 4.43
N PRO A 116 -36.13 -4.94 4.28
CA PRO A 116 -36.81 -5.63 5.38
C PRO A 116 -35.92 -6.65 6.11
N LYS A 117 -34.89 -7.19 5.44
CA LYS A 117 -33.92 -8.11 6.04
C LYS A 117 -33.09 -7.50 7.16
N ILE A 118 -32.83 -6.19 7.13
CA ILE A 118 -32.10 -5.48 8.18
C ILE A 118 -32.92 -5.54 9.48
N ILE A 119 -34.20 -5.18 9.38
CA ILE A 119 -35.14 -5.20 10.51
C ILE A 119 -35.35 -6.64 11.00
N GLU A 120 -35.52 -7.60 10.08
CA GLU A 120 -35.64 -9.03 10.41
C GLU A 120 -34.39 -9.55 11.14
N SER A 121 -33.19 -9.19 10.69
CA SER A 121 -31.93 -9.60 11.30
C SER A 121 -31.78 -9.05 12.72
N LEU A 122 -32.08 -7.75 12.91
CA LEU A 122 -32.03 -7.13 14.23
C LEU A 122 -33.06 -7.75 15.19
N ILE A 123 -34.31 -7.96 14.74
CA ILE A 123 -35.34 -8.59 15.57
C ILE A 123 -34.93 -10.02 15.91
N SER A 124 -34.43 -10.79 14.94
CA SER A 124 -34.00 -12.18 15.15
C SER A 124 -32.84 -12.25 16.15
N TYR A 125 -31.86 -11.36 16.03
CA TYR A 125 -30.76 -11.25 16.97
C TYR A 125 -31.26 -11.01 18.40
N VAL A 126 -32.21 -10.07 18.61
CA VAL A 126 -32.79 -9.84 19.93
C VAL A 126 -33.61 -11.03 20.39
N GLU A 127 -34.43 -11.63 19.54
CA GLU A 127 -35.24 -12.80 19.91
C GLU A 127 -34.38 -14.00 20.33
N GLU A 128 -33.18 -14.14 19.76
CA GLU A 128 -32.18 -15.17 20.09
C GLU A 128 -31.38 -14.87 21.37
N GLY A 129 -31.59 -13.71 22.01
CA GLY A 129 -30.93 -13.34 23.27
C GLY A 129 -30.02 -12.13 23.20
N GLY A 130 -29.81 -11.55 22.01
CA GLY A 130 -28.98 -10.35 21.82
C GLY A 130 -29.52 -9.12 22.55
N GLY A 131 -28.62 -8.26 23.03
CA GLY A 131 -28.99 -7.00 23.66
C GLY A 131 -29.27 -5.89 22.64
N TYR A 132 -30.28 -5.07 22.87
CA TYR A 132 -30.55 -3.90 22.03
C TYR A 132 -30.68 -2.62 22.85
N VAL A 133 -29.86 -1.62 22.52
CA VAL A 133 -29.71 -0.36 23.25
C VAL A 133 -29.98 0.84 22.32
N PRO A 134 -31.24 1.07 21.92
CA PRO A 134 -31.61 2.25 21.16
C PRO A 134 -31.54 3.52 22.01
N VAL A 135 -30.99 4.59 21.43
CA VAL A 135 -30.78 5.88 22.09
C VAL A 135 -31.39 6.99 21.24
N HIS A 136 -32.14 7.90 21.88
CA HIS A 136 -32.62 9.15 21.31
C HIS A 136 -33.28 9.01 19.93
N SER A 137 -32.53 9.34 18.87
CA SER A 137 -32.94 9.37 17.45
C SER A 137 -33.34 8.00 16.91
N ALA A 138 -32.94 6.90 17.57
CA ALA A 138 -33.34 5.54 17.18
C ALA A 138 -34.86 5.38 17.05
N SER A 139 -35.64 6.14 17.83
CA SER A 139 -37.10 6.19 17.77
C SER A 139 -37.69 6.84 16.52
N GLY A 140 -36.84 7.56 15.78
CA GLY A 140 -37.14 8.10 14.47
C GLY A 140 -37.00 7.07 13.34
N ASN A 141 -36.30 5.95 13.53
CA ASN A 141 -36.03 5.01 12.43
C ASN A 141 -37.19 4.08 12.09
N PHE A 142 -37.16 3.59 10.84
CA PHE A 142 -38.01 2.51 10.34
C PHE A 142 -39.51 2.68 10.67
N ARG A 143 -40.02 3.92 10.56
CA ARG A 143 -41.39 4.30 10.99
C ARG A 143 -42.51 3.57 10.25
N ASP A 144 -42.21 2.93 9.13
CA ASP A 144 -43.15 2.14 8.35
C ASP A 144 -43.18 0.64 8.77
N SER A 145 -42.35 0.23 9.74
CA SER A 145 -42.36 -1.13 10.30
C SER A 145 -43.01 -1.18 11.68
N ASP A 146 -44.21 -1.77 11.74
CA ASP A 146 -44.91 -2.04 12.99
C ASP A 146 -44.08 -2.98 13.90
N GLU A 147 -43.33 -3.91 13.32
CA GLU A 147 -42.47 -4.85 14.04
C GLU A 147 -41.32 -4.14 14.75
N PHE A 148 -40.64 -3.20 14.07
CA PHE A 148 -39.57 -2.41 14.68
C PHE A 148 -40.11 -1.48 15.78
N ILE A 149 -41.22 -0.78 15.53
CA ILE A 149 -41.87 0.08 16.53
C ILE A 149 -42.27 -0.73 17.76
N SER A 150 -42.79 -1.95 17.55
CA SER A 150 -43.13 -2.89 18.61
C SER A 150 -41.89 -3.33 19.41
N LEU A 151 -40.77 -3.62 18.74
CA LEU A 151 -39.50 -3.96 19.39
C LEU A 151 -39.02 -2.82 20.29
N LEU A 152 -38.96 -1.60 19.75
CA LEU A 152 -38.47 -0.40 20.42
C LEU A 152 -39.33 0.01 21.63
N GLY A 153 -40.65 -0.17 21.52
CA GLY A 153 -41.60 0.16 22.58
C GLY A 153 -42.32 1.50 22.40
N GLY A 154 -42.12 2.20 21.30
CA GLY A 154 -42.79 3.46 20.95
C GLY A 154 -42.10 4.14 19.76
N ALA A 155 -42.82 5.00 19.04
CA ALA A 155 -42.31 5.73 17.88
C ALA A 155 -42.25 7.22 18.17
N PHE A 156 -41.26 7.91 17.61
CA PHE A 156 -41.17 9.37 17.70
C PHE A 156 -42.41 10.05 17.10
N GLU A 157 -42.95 11.08 17.78
CA GLU A 157 -44.03 11.93 17.27
C GLU A 157 -43.56 13.39 17.07
N SER A 158 -43.02 14.00 18.11
CA SER A 158 -42.62 15.41 18.10
C SER A 158 -41.60 15.72 19.20
N HIS A 159 -41.01 16.91 19.19
CA HIS A 159 -40.10 17.37 20.23
C HIS A 159 -40.21 18.88 20.47
N GLU A 160 -39.76 19.31 21.65
CA GLU A 160 -39.32 20.69 21.92
C GLU A 160 -37.85 20.61 22.41
N SER A 161 -37.38 21.59 23.19
CA SER A 161 -36.08 21.47 23.86
C SER A 161 -36.06 22.19 25.20
N GLY A 162 -35.22 21.72 26.11
CA GLY A 162 -35.06 22.35 27.42
C GLY A 162 -34.12 21.60 28.35
N THR A 163 -33.80 22.24 29.48
CA THR A 163 -33.03 21.64 30.57
C THR A 163 -33.97 21.07 31.62
N PHE A 164 -33.80 19.79 31.96
CA PHE A 164 -34.65 19.12 32.94
C PHE A 164 -33.94 17.93 33.59
N ARG A 165 -34.56 17.39 34.65
CA ARG A 165 -34.19 16.14 35.32
C ARG A 165 -35.39 15.19 35.26
N THR A 166 -35.13 13.92 35.00
CA THR A 166 -36.20 12.91 35.04
C THR A 166 -36.52 12.47 36.47
N ARG A 167 -37.75 12.00 36.68
CA ARG A 167 -38.18 11.33 37.90
C ARG A 167 -37.99 9.83 37.74
N ILE A 168 -37.22 9.22 38.63
CA ILE A 168 -37.07 7.75 38.70
C ILE A 168 -38.42 7.13 39.06
N ALA A 169 -38.87 6.18 38.25
CA ALA A 169 -40.14 5.47 38.41
C ALA A 169 -39.97 4.17 39.21
N GLU A 170 -38.90 3.43 38.93
CA GLU A 170 -38.63 2.10 39.48
C GLU A 170 -37.30 2.09 40.23
N PRO A 171 -37.20 2.71 41.42
CA PRO A 171 -35.94 2.87 42.14
C PRO A 171 -35.32 1.56 42.64
N ASP A 172 -36.13 0.50 42.77
CA ASP A 172 -35.70 -0.82 43.21
C ASP A 172 -35.26 -1.73 42.04
N HIS A 173 -35.43 -1.30 40.79
CA HIS A 173 -34.95 -2.04 39.62
C HIS A 173 -33.41 -2.03 39.59
N GLU A 174 -32.77 -3.13 39.20
CA GLU A 174 -31.32 -3.28 39.22
C GLU A 174 -30.56 -2.19 38.44
N ILE A 175 -31.12 -1.69 37.33
CA ILE A 175 -30.57 -0.55 36.60
C ILE A 175 -30.57 0.72 37.47
N MET A 176 -31.68 1.00 38.16
CA MET A 176 -31.90 2.27 38.87
C MET A 176 -31.40 2.26 40.32
N GLN A 177 -31.08 1.10 40.87
CA GLN A 177 -30.55 0.98 42.22
C GLN A 177 -29.20 1.70 42.33
N GLY A 178 -29.15 2.72 43.19
CA GLY A 178 -27.98 3.57 43.39
C GLY A 178 -27.76 4.64 42.31
N PHE A 179 -28.61 4.70 41.28
CA PHE A 179 -28.55 5.75 40.26
C PHE A 179 -29.13 7.05 40.80
N GLU A 180 -28.35 8.12 40.83
CA GLU A 180 -28.79 9.40 41.39
C GLU A 180 -29.61 10.23 40.40
N GLY A 181 -29.48 9.97 39.09
CA GLY A 181 -30.01 10.80 38.00
C GLY A 181 -29.14 12.03 37.71
N PHE A 182 -29.42 12.70 36.60
CA PHE A 182 -28.69 13.90 36.15
C PHE A 182 -29.64 14.95 35.56
N GLU A 183 -29.12 16.16 35.38
CA GLU A 183 -29.78 17.25 34.67
C GLU A 183 -28.98 17.54 33.40
N SER A 184 -29.66 17.65 32.27
CA SER A 184 -29.06 18.02 30.98
C SER A 184 -30.05 18.84 30.17
N TRP A 185 -29.55 19.62 29.22
CA TRP A 185 -30.37 20.10 28.12
C TRP A 185 -30.52 18.96 27.10
N ASP A 186 -31.72 18.74 26.59
CA ASP A 186 -31.97 17.75 25.54
C ASP A 186 -33.20 18.13 24.71
N GLU A 187 -33.44 17.42 23.60
CA GLU A 187 -34.69 17.52 22.87
C GLU A 187 -35.79 16.77 23.61
N THR A 188 -36.86 17.49 23.92
CA THR A 188 -37.94 16.98 24.74
C THR A 188 -38.94 16.20 23.89
N TYR A 189 -38.57 14.98 23.48
CA TYR A 189 -39.41 14.11 22.65
C TYR A 189 -40.75 13.78 23.31
N VAL A 190 -41.72 13.44 22.47
CA VAL A 190 -43.01 12.83 22.75
C VAL A 190 -43.16 11.62 21.83
N HIS A 191 -43.62 10.50 22.38
CA HIS A 191 -43.81 9.27 21.63
C HIS A 191 -45.29 8.94 21.37
N GLN A 192 -45.52 8.23 20.27
CA GLN A 192 -46.78 7.62 19.90
C GLN A 192 -46.62 6.11 19.71
N GLN A 193 -47.72 5.40 19.41
CA GLN A 193 -47.71 3.95 19.12
C GLN A 193 -47.00 3.11 20.20
N HIS A 194 -47.20 3.48 21.47
CA HIS A 194 -46.61 2.77 22.60
C HIS A 194 -46.96 1.27 22.60
N ASN A 195 -45.93 0.43 22.64
CA ASN A 195 -46.09 -0.99 22.98
C ASN A 195 -45.81 -1.19 24.47
N GLU A 196 -46.85 -1.48 25.26
CA GLU A 196 -46.73 -1.68 26.72
C GLU A 196 -46.43 -3.14 27.09
N GLU A 197 -46.43 -4.07 26.14
CA GLU A 197 -46.20 -5.49 26.40
C GLU A 197 -44.76 -5.73 26.86
N ASN A 198 -44.64 -6.33 28.05
CA ASN A 198 -43.37 -6.60 28.73
C ASN A 198 -42.47 -5.37 28.89
N ARG A 199 -43.05 -4.16 28.90
CA ARG A 199 -42.32 -2.91 29.04
C ARG A 199 -42.40 -2.40 30.49
N THR A 200 -41.26 -1.99 31.05
CA THR A 200 -41.18 -1.31 32.35
C THR A 200 -40.55 0.06 32.16
N VAL A 201 -41.25 1.12 32.56
CA VAL A 201 -40.73 2.50 32.49
C VAL A 201 -39.88 2.76 33.71
N LEU A 202 -38.61 3.10 33.50
CA LEU A 202 -37.64 3.33 34.57
C LEU A 202 -37.56 4.81 34.99
N SER A 203 -37.86 5.74 34.08
CA SER A 203 -37.95 7.17 34.42
C SER A 203 -38.94 7.93 33.54
N TYR A 204 -39.43 9.06 34.05
CA TYR A 204 -40.35 9.98 33.37
C TYR A 204 -39.81 11.40 33.30
N ARG A 205 -40.08 12.10 32.20
CA ARG A 205 -40.09 13.57 32.15
C ARG A 205 -41.54 14.03 32.25
N ASP A 206 -41.92 14.61 33.39
CA ASP A 206 -43.34 14.85 33.74
C ASP A 206 -44.16 13.53 33.66
N ASP A 207 -45.04 13.42 32.67
CA ASP A 207 -45.87 12.24 32.38
C ASP A 207 -45.35 11.42 31.17
N GLU A 208 -44.32 11.89 30.47
CA GLU A 208 -43.74 11.20 29.30
C GLU A 208 -42.71 10.15 29.73
N PRO A 209 -42.86 8.86 29.33
CA PRO A 209 -41.83 7.84 29.53
C PRO A 209 -40.50 8.27 28.89
N TRP A 210 -39.41 8.27 29.66
CA TRP A 210 -38.12 8.82 29.22
C TRP A 210 -37.02 7.77 29.11
N THR A 211 -37.12 6.72 29.92
CA THR A 211 -36.23 5.56 29.85
C THR A 211 -37.05 4.35 30.22
N TRP A 212 -36.98 3.30 29.41
CA TRP A 212 -37.70 2.06 29.67
C TRP A 212 -36.90 0.84 29.22
N ILE A 213 -37.32 -0.30 29.74
CA ILE A 213 -36.84 -1.60 29.32
C ILE A 213 -37.98 -2.43 28.76
N ARG A 214 -37.65 -3.38 27.90
CA ARG A 214 -38.56 -4.40 27.38
C ARG A 214 -37.83 -5.71 27.14
N THR A 215 -38.56 -6.83 27.13
CA THR A 215 -38.06 -8.13 26.69
C THR A 215 -38.74 -8.56 25.39
N GLN A 216 -37.98 -9.16 24.47
CA GLN A 216 -38.45 -9.70 23.20
C GLN A 216 -37.75 -11.04 22.95
N GLY A 217 -38.50 -12.13 22.79
CA GLY A 217 -37.93 -13.48 22.79
C GLY A 217 -37.11 -13.71 24.07
N ASP A 218 -35.85 -14.14 23.90
CA ASP A 218 -34.90 -14.32 24.99
C ASP A 218 -34.04 -13.07 25.28
N GLY A 219 -34.12 -12.03 24.45
CA GLY A 219 -33.31 -10.81 24.56
C GLY A 219 -33.98 -9.66 25.28
N ARG A 220 -33.19 -8.58 25.42
CA ARG A 220 -33.48 -7.43 26.28
C ARG A 220 -33.25 -6.12 25.53
N VAL A 221 -34.21 -5.21 25.64
CA VAL A 221 -34.21 -3.88 25.03
C VAL A 221 -34.14 -2.83 26.12
N PHE A 222 -33.11 -1.98 26.10
CA PHE A 222 -33.01 -0.79 26.94
C PHE A 222 -33.09 0.45 26.07
N TYR A 223 -34.14 1.26 26.23
CA TYR A 223 -34.29 2.51 25.49
C TYR A 223 -34.18 3.71 26.42
N THR A 224 -33.44 4.72 25.98
CA THR A 224 -33.44 6.04 26.62
C THR A 224 -33.55 7.14 25.57
N VAL A 225 -34.38 8.13 25.89
CA VAL A 225 -34.60 9.31 25.03
C VAL A 225 -33.45 10.30 25.15
N TRP A 226 -32.68 10.27 26.22
CA TRP A 226 -31.49 11.10 26.38
C TRP A 226 -30.50 10.88 25.22
N GLY A 227 -29.89 11.95 24.72
CA GLY A 227 -28.77 11.85 23.77
C GLY A 227 -28.88 12.75 22.53
N HIS A 228 -29.51 13.92 22.60
CA HIS A 228 -29.53 14.82 21.43
C HIS A 228 -28.15 15.28 21.00
N ASP A 229 -27.34 15.80 21.94
CA ASP A 229 -26.06 16.43 21.61
C ASP A 229 -25.00 16.28 22.71
N GLU A 230 -23.83 16.90 22.49
CA GLU A 230 -22.64 16.79 23.33
C GLU A 230 -22.92 17.04 24.82
N ARG A 231 -23.94 17.83 25.17
CA ARG A 231 -24.24 18.19 26.56
C ARG A 231 -24.73 17.00 27.35
N THR A 232 -25.49 16.12 26.72
CA THR A 232 -25.92 14.85 27.31
C THR A 232 -24.82 13.80 27.15
N TRP A 233 -24.20 13.70 25.97
CA TRP A 233 -23.18 12.69 25.68
C TRP A 233 -21.89 12.82 26.51
N GLN A 234 -21.58 14.00 27.05
CA GLN A 234 -20.45 14.22 27.96
C GLN A 234 -20.84 14.19 29.45
N ASN A 235 -22.12 13.96 29.77
CA ASN A 235 -22.60 13.95 31.15
C ASN A 235 -22.27 12.62 31.86
N GLU A 236 -21.54 12.67 32.98
CA GLU A 236 -21.19 11.46 33.75
C GLU A 236 -22.42 10.64 34.20
N GLY A 237 -23.53 11.30 34.50
CA GLY A 237 -24.78 10.62 34.86
C GLY A 237 -25.45 9.94 33.67
N PHE A 238 -25.26 10.46 32.46
CA PHE A 238 -25.67 9.77 31.24
C PHE A 238 -24.78 8.55 30.97
N HIS A 239 -23.46 8.68 31.17
CA HIS A 239 -22.53 7.54 31.06
C HIS A 239 -22.90 6.41 32.04
N ASP A 240 -23.20 6.74 33.31
CA ASP A 240 -23.63 5.74 34.30
C ASP A 240 -24.95 5.07 33.89
N LEU A 241 -25.94 5.85 33.40
CA LEU A 241 -27.20 5.30 32.91
C LEU A 241 -26.99 4.37 31.71
N LEU A 242 -26.16 4.77 30.75
CA LEU A 242 -25.90 4.02 29.53
C LEU A 242 -25.15 2.72 29.83
N GLU A 243 -24.13 2.75 30.69
CA GLU A 243 -23.43 1.55 31.17
C GLU A 243 -24.41 0.55 31.80
N ARG A 244 -25.28 1.02 32.71
CA ARG A 244 -26.28 0.17 33.37
C ARG A 244 -27.26 -0.46 32.37
N GLY A 245 -27.69 0.33 31.38
CA GLY A 245 -28.56 -0.12 30.31
C GLY A 245 -27.91 -1.16 29.41
N ILE A 246 -26.66 -0.92 29.00
CA ILE A 246 -25.85 -1.84 28.17
C ILE A 246 -25.66 -3.17 28.90
N ARG A 247 -25.17 -3.16 30.14
CA ARG A 247 -24.93 -4.38 30.92
C ARG A 247 -26.21 -5.19 31.10
N TRP A 248 -27.32 -4.50 31.40
CA TRP A 248 -28.61 -5.15 31.52
C TRP A 248 -29.07 -5.79 30.21
N ALA A 249 -28.94 -5.07 29.08
CA ALA A 249 -29.32 -5.55 27.76
C ALA A 249 -28.46 -6.74 27.31
N ALA A 250 -27.16 -6.71 27.60
CA ALA A 250 -26.20 -7.79 27.37
C ALA A 250 -26.41 -9.02 28.29
N GLY A 251 -27.38 -8.99 29.20
CA GLY A 251 -27.74 -10.14 30.03
C GLY A 251 -27.00 -10.25 31.36
N GLU A 252 -26.13 -9.29 31.71
CA GLU A 252 -25.41 -9.29 32.97
C GLU A 252 -26.31 -8.98 34.19
N ASP A 253 -25.84 -9.35 35.38
CA ASP A 253 -26.35 -8.82 36.65
C ASP A 253 -25.74 -7.43 36.87
N VAL A 254 -26.56 -6.40 36.76
CA VAL A 254 -26.07 -5.01 36.75
C VAL A 254 -25.37 -4.66 38.06
N GLN A 255 -25.92 -5.05 39.21
CA GLN A 255 -25.37 -4.66 40.50
C GLN A 255 -24.04 -5.38 40.76
N ASN A 256 -23.98 -6.66 40.44
CA ASN A 256 -22.74 -7.44 40.51
C ASN A 256 -21.65 -6.85 39.60
N ALA A 257 -22.01 -6.54 38.35
CA ALA A 257 -21.08 -5.93 37.39
C ALA A 257 -20.57 -4.57 37.87
N LEU A 258 -21.43 -3.71 38.42
CA LEU A 258 -21.02 -2.41 38.97
C LEU A 258 -20.18 -2.52 40.25
N GLU A 259 -20.44 -3.52 41.10
CA GLU A 259 -19.67 -3.77 42.33
C GLU A 259 -18.27 -4.32 42.03
N ASN A 260 -18.16 -5.16 40.99
CA ASN A 260 -16.92 -5.84 40.64
C ASN A 260 -16.16 -5.21 39.46
N ARG A 261 -16.70 -4.16 38.83
CA ARG A 261 -15.98 -3.48 37.74
C ARG A 261 -14.67 -2.90 38.25
N THR A 262 -13.60 -3.20 37.52
CA THR A 262 -12.36 -2.44 37.62
C THR A 262 -12.53 -1.18 36.78
N ILE A 263 -12.50 0.01 37.41
CA ILE A 263 -12.37 1.26 36.63
C ILE A 263 -10.89 1.42 36.27
N SER A 264 -10.52 0.99 35.07
CA SER A 264 -9.14 1.02 34.59
C SER A 264 -8.87 2.34 33.85
N ASN A 265 -8.52 3.38 34.61
CA ASN A 265 -7.92 4.58 34.03
C ASN A 265 -6.40 4.56 34.30
N PRO A 266 -5.58 4.03 33.38
CA PRO A 266 -4.14 3.90 33.57
C PRO A 266 -3.41 5.24 33.39
N PHE A 267 -4.11 6.28 32.96
CA PHE A 267 -3.51 7.52 32.52
C PHE A 267 -3.07 8.40 33.68
N THR A 268 -1.81 8.81 33.64
CA THR A 268 -1.27 9.83 34.54
C THR A 268 -0.71 10.99 33.71
N TYR A 269 -0.63 12.18 34.29
CA TYR A 269 -0.31 13.39 33.54
C TYR A 269 0.81 14.20 34.20
N ASP A 270 1.66 14.80 33.36
CA ASP A 270 2.51 15.92 33.74
C ASP A 270 1.78 17.24 33.49
N VAL A 271 2.02 18.23 34.34
CA VAL A 271 1.48 19.58 34.16
C VAL A 271 2.43 20.38 33.27
N LEU A 272 1.88 20.97 32.21
CA LEU A 272 2.59 21.85 31.29
C LEU A 272 2.46 23.31 31.72
N ASP A 273 3.52 24.08 31.50
CA ASP A 273 3.53 25.53 31.75
C ASP A 273 2.71 26.31 30.71
N VAL A 274 2.48 25.71 29.54
CA VAL A 274 1.75 26.29 28.40
C VAL A 274 0.75 25.26 27.87
N PRO A 275 -0.40 25.70 27.31
CA PRO A 275 -1.36 24.78 26.73
C PRO A 275 -0.76 24.10 25.49
N PHE A 276 -1.04 22.81 25.33
CA PHE A 276 -0.58 21.98 24.24
C PHE A 276 -1.58 20.84 23.92
N PRO A 277 -2.10 20.75 22.69
CA PRO A 277 -1.88 21.69 21.58
C PRO A 277 -2.43 23.09 21.90
N PRO A 278 -1.77 24.20 21.54
CA PRO A 278 -2.37 25.53 21.62
C PRO A 278 -3.70 25.57 20.82
N PRO A 279 -4.70 26.34 21.26
CA PRO A 279 -5.92 26.55 20.47
C PRO A 279 -5.57 27.21 19.13
N HIS A 280 -5.65 26.44 18.03
CA HIS A 280 -5.45 26.89 16.65
C HIS A 280 -6.80 27.17 15.98
N GLU A 281 -6.86 28.10 15.02
CA GLU A 281 -8.12 28.50 14.36
C GLU A 281 -8.84 27.31 13.69
N GLU A 282 -8.11 26.40 13.04
CA GLU A 282 -8.72 25.22 12.41
C GLU A 282 -9.27 24.21 13.43
N ARG A 283 -8.56 24.00 14.55
CA ARG A 283 -9.05 23.16 15.65
C ARG A 283 -10.30 23.75 16.28
N LEU A 284 -10.29 25.05 16.57
CA LEU A 284 -11.43 25.75 17.14
C LEU A 284 -12.64 25.71 16.20
N ARG A 285 -12.41 25.88 14.89
CA ARG A 285 -13.44 25.75 13.87
C ARG A 285 -13.99 24.33 13.80
N TYR A 286 -13.13 23.32 13.82
CA TYR A 286 -13.55 21.93 13.86
C TYR A 286 -14.38 21.63 15.11
N GLU A 287 -13.90 22.03 16.29
CA GLU A 287 -14.60 21.89 17.57
C GLU A 287 -15.95 22.63 17.58
N GLU A 288 -16.07 23.75 16.87
CA GLU A 288 -17.33 24.47 16.64
C GLU A 288 -18.24 23.73 15.66
N GLU A 289 -17.70 23.21 14.55
CA GLU A 289 -18.43 22.44 13.52
C GLU A 289 -19.03 21.15 14.10
N VAL A 290 -18.23 20.37 14.85
CA VAL A 290 -18.65 19.07 15.44
C VAL A 290 -19.28 19.21 16.84
N GLY A 291 -19.55 20.44 17.27
CA GLY A 291 -20.30 20.74 18.48
C GLY A 291 -19.63 20.43 19.82
N THR A 292 -18.36 19.98 19.90
CA THR A 292 -17.73 19.59 21.18
C THR A 292 -17.76 20.71 22.23
N MET A 293 -18.01 20.40 23.51
CA MET A 293 -18.04 21.40 24.60
C MET A 293 -16.68 22.02 24.93
N ASP A 294 -15.58 21.53 24.37
CA ASP A 294 -14.21 21.90 24.74
C ASP A 294 -13.77 23.26 24.16
N ARG A 295 -14.62 24.28 24.29
CA ARG A 295 -14.57 25.50 23.49
C ARG A 295 -13.64 26.59 24.05
N GLY A 296 -12.51 26.25 24.67
CA GLY A 296 -11.67 27.32 25.22
C GLY A 296 -10.25 26.98 25.64
N ALA A 297 -9.36 27.95 25.39
CA ALA A 297 -7.96 28.02 25.84
C ALA A 297 -7.70 27.82 27.34
N ASN A 298 -8.76 27.74 28.15
CA ASN A 298 -8.72 27.56 29.61
C ASN A 298 -9.08 26.13 30.05
N ASN A 299 -9.32 25.18 29.15
CA ASN A 299 -9.49 23.78 29.55
C ASN A 299 -8.19 23.27 30.23
N PRO A 300 -8.25 22.79 31.48
CA PRO A 300 -7.10 22.18 32.16
C PRO A 300 -6.44 21.04 31.38
N ARG A 301 -7.17 20.31 30.52
CA ARG A 301 -6.60 19.23 29.70
C ARG A 301 -5.54 19.71 28.72
N TYR A 302 -5.65 20.91 28.17
CA TYR A 302 -4.58 21.45 27.32
C TYR A 302 -3.28 21.68 28.12
N TYR A 303 -3.32 21.75 29.44
CA TYR A 303 -2.13 21.90 30.28
C TYR A 303 -1.66 20.55 30.85
N GLN A 304 -2.16 19.43 30.34
CA GLN A 304 -1.83 18.10 30.80
C GLN A 304 -1.18 17.32 29.66
N LYS A 305 0.03 16.81 29.90
CA LYS A 305 0.67 15.83 29.03
C LYS A 305 0.44 14.44 29.59
N GLN A 306 -0.22 13.57 28.85
CA GLN A 306 -0.30 12.16 29.22
C GLN A 306 1.12 11.58 29.33
N LYS A 307 1.40 10.86 30.41
CA LYS A 307 2.60 10.04 30.52
C LYS A 307 2.48 8.80 29.62
N PRO A 308 3.61 8.27 29.11
CA PRO A 308 3.57 7.03 28.36
C PRO A 308 3.04 5.91 29.27
N LEU A 309 2.22 5.03 28.71
CA LEU A 309 1.80 3.80 29.35
C LEU A 309 2.87 2.73 29.18
N ASP A 310 2.91 1.74 30.06
CA ASP A 310 3.65 0.50 29.75
C ASP A 310 2.97 -0.24 28.58
N PRO A 311 3.68 -1.15 27.89
CA PRO A 311 3.15 -1.80 26.69
C PRO A 311 1.83 -2.55 26.90
N VAL A 312 1.66 -3.25 28.03
CA VAL A 312 0.43 -4.01 28.32
C VAL A 312 -0.73 -3.05 28.55
N ALA A 313 -0.52 -2.01 29.36
CA ALA A 313 -1.55 -1.00 29.60
C ALA A 313 -1.95 -0.26 28.32
N ALA A 314 -1.04 -0.02 27.38
CA ALA A 314 -1.36 0.58 26.09
C ALA A 314 -2.16 -0.35 25.17
N MET A 315 -1.81 -1.64 25.09
CA MET A 315 -2.60 -2.64 24.36
C MET A 315 -4.03 -2.72 24.92
N ASP A 316 -4.20 -2.60 26.23
CA ASP A 316 -5.52 -2.55 26.85
C ASP A 316 -6.36 -1.35 26.41
N ARG A 317 -5.74 -0.32 25.83
CA ARG A 317 -6.40 0.87 25.27
C ARG A 317 -6.65 0.79 23.75
N MET A 318 -6.37 -0.34 23.11
CA MET A 318 -6.59 -0.54 21.67
C MET A 318 -7.89 -1.29 21.41
N ILE A 319 -8.79 -0.77 20.58
CA ILE A 319 -9.98 -1.49 20.13
C ILE A 319 -9.71 -2.08 18.75
N LEU A 320 -9.89 -3.40 18.62
CA LEU A 320 -9.72 -4.17 17.39
C LEU A 320 -11.00 -4.94 17.09
N GLN A 321 -11.33 -5.10 15.80
CA GLN A 321 -12.52 -5.83 15.37
C GLN A 321 -12.66 -7.21 16.03
N PRO A 322 -13.89 -7.69 16.34
CA PRO A 322 -14.08 -9.03 16.88
C PRO A 322 -13.46 -10.12 15.99
N GLY A 323 -12.86 -11.13 16.61
CA GLY A 323 -12.10 -12.19 15.93
C GLY A 323 -10.64 -11.84 15.65
N TYR A 324 -10.16 -10.69 16.14
CA TYR A 324 -8.76 -10.30 16.09
C TYR A 324 -8.22 -9.96 17.47
N ARG A 325 -6.93 -10.22 17.66
CA ARG A 325 -6.20 -9.88 18.88
C ARG A 325 -4.86 -9.25 18.57
N VAL A 326 -4.42 -8.37 19.45
CA VAL A 326 -3.09 -7.73 19.39
C VAL A 326 -2.11 -8.50 20.26
N GLU A 327 -0.90 -8.70 19.75
CA GLU A 327 0.25 -9.21 20.48
C GLU A 327 1.41 -8.22 20.42
N LEU A 328 2.13 -8.08 21.52
CA LEU A 328 3.38 -7.32 21.54
C LEU A 328 4.53 -8.22 21.11
N PHE A 329 5.20 -7.87 20.03
CA PHE A 329 6.40 -8.57 19.58
C PHE A 329 7.67 -7.98 20.19
N ALA A 330 7.79 -6.65 20.19
CA ALA A 330 8.93 -5.92 20.75
C ALA A 330 8.51 -4.54 21.28
N SER A 331 9.22 -4.04 22.28
CA SER A 331 9.01 -2.71 22.85
C SER A 331 10.31 -2.10 23.38
N GLU A 332 10.24 -0.86 23.85
CA GLU A 332 11.29 -0.27 24.66
C GLU A 332 11.64 -1.12 25.89
N PRO A 333 12.92 -1.10 26.35
CA PRO A 333 14.04 -0.30 25.85
C PRO A 333 14.81 -0.94 24.67
N ASP A 334 14.42 -2.13 24.23
CA ASP A 334 15.16 -2.88 23.20
C ASP A 334 15.00 -2.26 21.81
N ILE A 335 13.82 -1.70 21.54
CA ILE A 335 13.54 -0.87 20.36
C ILE A 335 12.99 0.51 20.74
N VAL A 336 13.27 1.53 19.92
CA VAL A 336 12.76 2.90 20.06
C VAL A 336 12.52 3.54 18.70
N ASN A 337 11.48 4.37 18.59
CA ASN A 337 11.16 5.13 17.37
C ASN A 337 11.19 4.29 16.06
N PRO A 338 10.54 3.11 15.98
CA PRO A 338 10.53 2.31 14.76
C PRO A 338 9.74 3.02 13.66
N ILE A 339 10.38 3.29 12.52
CA ILE A 339 9.76 4.00 11.39
C ILE A 339 9.45 3.08 10.20
N PHE A 340 10.11 1.92 10.12
CA PHE A 340 9.93 0.98 9.02
C PHE A 340 10.34 -0.43 9.47
N MET A 341 9.67 -1.43 8.92
CA MET A 341 10.00 -2.83 9.11
C MET A 341 9.89 -3.63 7.80
N ASN A 342 10.66 -4.72 7.70
CA ASN A 342 10.60 -5.67 6.60
C ASN A 342 11.12 -7.05 7.08
N TRP A 343 10.88 -8.13 6.32
CA TRP A 343 11.32 -9.48 6.68
C TRP A 343 12.32 -10.04 5.67
N ASP A 344 13.34 -10.72 6.16
CA ASP A 344 14.30 -11.40 5.28
C ASP A 344 13.81 -12.78 4.82
N GLU A 345 14.58 -13.44 3.95
CA GLU A 345 14.25 -14.77 3.46
C GLU A 345 14.27 -15.89 4.53
N GLN A 346 14.64 -15.58 5.76
CA GLN A 346 14.56 -16.48 6.91
C GLN A 346 13.32 -16.21 7.79
N GLY A 347 12.56 -15.15 7.48
CA GLY A 347 11.40 -14.72 8.24
C GLY A 347 11.74 -13.86 9.47
N ARG A 348 12.98 -13.38 9.59
CA ARG A 348 13.40 -12.51 10.70
C ARG A 348 12.94 -11.08 10.46
N LEU A 349 12.55 -10.36 11.50
CA LEU A 349 12.06 -8.99 11.38
C LEU A 349 13.25 -8.02 11.39
N TRP A 350 13.34 -7.16 10.39
CA TRP A 350 14.30 -6.08 10.29
C TRP A 350 13.60 -4.75 10.56
N VAL A 351 14.12 -3.95 11.50
CA VAL A 351 13.49 -2.70 11.95
C VAL A 351 14.47 -1.55 11.79
N ILE A 352 13.97 -0.42 11.28
CA ILE A 352 14.69 0.85 11.26
C ILE A 352 14.26 1.71 12.44
N GLU A 353 15.22 2.14 13.25
CA GLU A 353 15.01 3.14 14.30
C GLU A 353 15.44 4.54 13.83
N SER A 354 14.57 5.53 13.99
CA SER A 354 14.83 6.92 13.61
C SER A 354 14.78 7.86 14.83
N ILE A 355 15.81 7.76 15.67
CA ILE A 355 15.98 8.53 16.90
C ILE A 355 16.41 9.96 16.59
N GLU A 356 17.23 10.17 15.55
CA GLU A 356 17.77 11.49 15.24
C GLU A 356 16.79 12.43 14.58
N TYR A 357 15.68 11.91 14.04
CA TYR A 357 14.61 12.74 13.52
C TYR A 357 14.20 13.84 14.52
N PRO A 358 14.07 15.10 14.08
CA PRO A 358 14.11 15.58 12.70
C PRO A 358 15.40 16.32 12.31
N TYR A 359 16.56 15.97 12.87
CA TYR A 359 17.81 16.67 12.59
C TYR A 359 18.55 16.03 11.40
N PRO A 360 18.69 16.76 10.27
CA PRO A 360 19.31 16.24 9.05
C PRO A 360 20.81 16.01 9.25
N ARG A 361 21.44 15.32 8.30
CA ARG A 361 22.82 14.82 8.46
C ARG A 361 23.84 15.93 8.72
N ASP A 362 23.70 17.04 7.98
CA ASP A 362 24.60 18.20 8.05
C ASP A 362 24.52 18.97 9.38
N PHE A 363 23.52 18.66 10.23
CA PHE A 363 23.46 19.16 11.60
C PHE A 363 24.56 18.57 12.50
N TRP A 364 24.99 17.34 12.21
CA TRP A 364 25.92 16.60 13.06
C TRP A 364 27.38 16.87 12.65
N PRO A 365 28.28 17.30 13.56
CA PRO A 365 29.64 17.71 13.22
C PRO A 365 30.48 16.64 12.50
N ASP A 366 30.23 15.36 12.79
CA ASP A 366 30.93 14.21 12.19
C ASP A 366 30.09 13.53 11.08
N GLY A 367 28.94 14.12 10.71
CA GLY A 367 28.02 13.61 9.69
C GLY A 367 27.37 12.25 10.01
N GLY A 368 27.49 11.77 11.26
CA GLY A 368 26.93 10.50 11.73
C GLY A 368 25.81 10.71 12.74
N GLY A 369 24.64 10.13 12.46
CA GLY A 369 23.56 10.01 13.44
C GLY A 369 23.70 8.73 14.28
N LYS A 370 22.78 8.51 15.21
CA LYS A 370 22.73 7.32 16.08
C LYS A 370 21.66 6.32 15.66
N ASP A 371 21.08 6.53 14.48
CA ASP A 371 20.03 5.66 13.96
C ASP A 371 20.64 4.33 13.54
N ARG A 372 19.82 3.29 13.59
CA ARG A 372 20.28 1.91 13.47
C ARG A 372 19.24 1.03 12.78
N ILE A 373 19.74 -0.05 12.19
CA ILE A 373 18.95 -1.16 11.66
C ILE A 373 19.15 -2.34 12.60
N LEU A 374 18.04 -2.90 13.09
CA LEU A 374 18.00 -4.02 14.00
C LEU A 374 17.42 -5.25 13.30
N ILE A 375 17.94 -6.43 13.64
CA ILE A 375 17.34 -7.73 13.34
C ILE A 375 16.76 -8.26 14.65
N LEU A 376 15.47 -8.58 14.64
CA LEU A 376 14.70 -9.09 15.77
C LEU A 376 14.31 -10.54 15.49
N GLU A 377 14.56 -11.40 16.48
CA GLU A 377 14.28 -12.83 16.40
C GLU A 377 13.56 -13.31 17.66
N ASP A 378 12.55 -14.15 17.46
CA ASP A 378 11.95 -15.00 18.50
C ASP A 378 12.63 -16.37 18.43
N THR A 379 13.64 -16.58 19.27
CA THR A 379 14.45 -17.80 19.24
C THR A 379 13.81 -18.95 20.02
N ASN A 380 12.77 -18.65 20.80
CA ASN A 380 12.12 -19.59 21.69
C ASN A 380 10.68 -19.98 21.25
N GLY A 381 10.10 -19.25 20.31
CA GLY A 381 8.80 -19.49 19.67
C GLY A 381 7.60 -19.03 20.50
N ASP A 382 7.76 -18.09 21.43
CA ASP A 382 6.67 -17.57 22.28
C ASP A 382 5.92 -16.37 21.68
N GLY A 383 6.27 -15.97 20.45
CA GLY A 383 5.68 -14.84 19.75
C GLY A 383 6.28 -13.50 20.13
N LYS A 384 7.42 -13.46 20.85
CA LYS A 384 8.11 -12.23 21.25
C LYS A 384 9.58 -12.26 20.82
N ALA A 385 10.11 -11.11 20.44
CA ALA A 385 11.53 -10.99 20.18
C ALA A 385 12.33 -11.16 21.48
N ASP A 386 13.32 -12.06 21.47
CA ASP A 386 14.25 -12.28 22.57
C ASP A 386 15.72 -12.05 22.19
N GLU A 387 16.02 -11.96 20.88
CA GLU A 387 17.32 -11.59 20.34
C GLU A 387 17.22 -10.33 19.48
N PHE A 388 18.13 -9.38 19.73
CA PHE A 388 18.20 -8.08 19.08
C PHE A 388 19.62 -7.83 18.58
N THR A 389 19.81 -7.93 17.27
CA THR A 389 21.12 -7.75 16.62
C THR A 389 21.18 -6.41 15.90
N VAL A 390 22.14 -5.55 16.25
CA VAL A 390 22.43 -4.32 15.49
C VAL A 390 23.15 -4.70 14.21
N PHE A 391 22.43 -4.68 13.08
CA PHE A 391 22.99 -4.96 11.76
C PHE A 391 23.83 -3.80 11.25
N ALA A 392 23.31 -2.57 11.36
CA ALA A 392 24.02 -1.35 10.99
C ALA A 392 23.72 -0.22 11.97
N ASP A 393 24.72 0.60 12.25
CA ASP A 393 24.61 1.81 13.07
C ASP A 393 25.19 3.02 12.34
N SER A 394 25.29 4.16 13.04
CA SER A 394 25.87 5.39 12.51
C SER A 394 25.10 5.97 11.31
N LEU A 395 23.79 5.69 11.25
CA LEU A 395 22.87 6.18 10.23
C LEU A 395 22.20 7.49 10.70
N ASN A 396 21.58 8.23 9.78
CA ASN A 396 20.81 9.45 10.10
C ASN A 396 19.52 9.51 9.28
N ILE A 397 18.39 9.39 9.95
CA ILE A 397 17.04 9.31 9.37
C ILE A 397 17.00 8.31 8.20
N PRO A 398 17.43 7.05 8.40
CA PRO A 398 17.06 5.98 7.47
C PRO A 398 15.53 5.84 7.48
N THR A 399 14.93 5.68 6.30
CA THR A 399 13.46 5.72 6.14
C THR A 399 12.89 4.39 5.65
N SER A 400 13.67 3.60 4.92
CA SER A 400 13.24 2.29 4.42
C SER A 400 14.41 1.43 3.97
N LEU A 401 14.18 0.12 3.85
CA LEU A 401 15.14 -0.85 3.34
C LEU A 401 14.49 -1.95 2.51
N ALA A 402 15.24 -2.51 1.57
CA ALA A 402 14.85 -3.69 0.79
C ALA A 402 16.03 -4.64 0.57
N PHE A 403 15.77 -5.94 0.60
CA PHE A 403 16.81 -6.96 0.49
C PHE A 403 17.32 -7.12 -0.95
N SER A 404 18.65 -7.22 -1.11
CA SER A 404 19.31 -7.38 -2.41
C SER A 404 20.68 -8.04 -2.28
N ASP A 405 21.00 -9.00 -3.15
CA ASP A 405 22.32 -9.62 -3.30
C ASP A 405 22.99 -10.04 -1.97
N GLY A 406 22.19 -10.60 -1.04
CA GLY A 406 22.62 -11.01 0.30
C GLY A 406 22.90 -9.87 1.29
N GLY A 407 22.48 -8.65 0.98
CA GLY A 407 22.49 -7.47 1.85
C GLY A 407 21.17 -6.70 1.75
N VAL A 408 21.22 -5.39 2.03
CA VAL A 408 20.07 -4.48 1.96
C VAL A 408 20.43 -3.17 1.27
N ILE A 409 19.52 -2.65 0.46
CA ILE A 409 19.52 -1.26 -0.02
C ILE A 409 18.74 -0.43 1.01
N VAL A 410 19.26 0.73 1.39
CA VAL A 410 18.70 1.60 2.44
C VAL A 410 18.55 3.02 1.92
N HIS A 411 17.36 3.60 2.07
CA HIS A 411 17.17 5.03 1.88
C HIS A 411 17.54 5.81 3.13
N GLN A 412 18.43 6.78 2.95
CA GLN A 412 18.87 7.69 3.99
C GLN A 412 19.39 9.00 3.36
N ALA A 413 18.55 10.02 3.23
CA ALA A 413 18.94 11.28 2.60
C ALA A 413 20.27 11.84 3.19
N PRO A 414 21.22 12.30 2.34
CA PRO A 414 21.11 12.51 0.89
C PRO A 414 21.47 11.28 0.03
N GLN A 415 21.68 10.11 0.64
CA GLN A 415 22.27 8.93 0.00
C GLN A 415 21.29 7.76 -0.09
N THR A 416 21.48 6.90 -1.09
CA THR A 416 21.01 5.52 -1.07
C THR A 416 22.21 4.62 -0.82
N LEU A 417 22.13 3.74 0.18
CA LEU A 417 23.23 2.90 0.63
C LEU A 417 22.98 1.44 0.27
N PHE A 418 24.06 0.69 0.00
CA PHE A 418 24.07 -0.77 0.03
C PHE A 418 24.89 -1.25 1.23
N LEU A 419 24.27 -2.08 2.08
CA LEU A 419 24.87 -2.61 3.30
C LEU A 419 24.82 -4.14 3.27
N LYS A 420 25.92 -4.81 3.64
CA LYS A 420 26.00 -6.28 3.60
C LYS A 420 26.93 -6.83 4.68
N ASP A 421 26.53 -7.98 5.24
CA ASP A 421 27.38 -8.84 6.08
C ASP A 421 28.01 -9.94 5.21
N THR A 422 29.34 -9.96 5.13
CA THR A 422 30.13 -10.97 4.42
C THR A 422 30.79 -11.97 5.35
N THR A 423 30.69 -11.76 6.67
CA THR A 423 31.33 -12.56 7.70
C THR A 423 30.36 -13.54 8.38
N GLY A 424 29.05 -13.27 8.31
CA GLY A 424 27.99 -14.08 8.90
C GLY A 424 27.80 -13.83 10.40
N ASP A 425 28.26 -12.69 10.92
CA ASP A 425 28.09 -12.30 12.33
C ASP A 425 26.86 -11.41 12.59
N GLY A 426 26.05 -11.18 11.55
CA GLY A 426 24.84 -10.36 11.60
C GLY A 426 25.11 -8.87 11.52
N LYS A 427 26.32 -8.43 11.14
CA LYS A 427 26.71 -7.01 11.07
C LYS A 427 27.24 -6.63 9.71
N ALA A 428 26.81 -5.47 9.21
CA ALA A 428 27.29 -4.96 7.95
C ALA A 428 28.77 -4.56 8.03
N ASP A 429 29.63 -5.28 7.30
CA ASP A 429 31.03 -4.91 7.07
C ASP A 429 31.25 -4.23 5.71
N VAL A 430 30.28 -4.34 4.80
CA VAL A 430 30.22 -3.60 3.54
C VAL A 430 29.26 -2.43 3.68
N ARG A 431 29.71 -1.24 3.29
CA ARG A 431 28.92 -0.01 3.19
C ARG A 431 29.31 0.74 1.93
N GLU A 432 28.39 0.78 0.98
CA GLU A 432 28.55 1.44 -0.32
C GLU A 432 27.48 2.50 -0.51
N VAL A 433 27.81 3.60 -1.17
CA VAL A 433 26.84 4.60 -1.63
C VAL A 433 26.50 4.23 -3.07
N LEU A 434 25.26 3.81 -3.33
CA LEU A 434 24.81 3.52 -4.69
C LEU A 434 24.64 4.80 -5.48
N PHE A 435 24.02 5.82 -4.87
CA PHE A 435 23.90 7.15 -5.44
C PHE A 435 23.54 8.20 -4.37
N GLU A 436 23.63 9.47 -4.76
CA GLU A 436 23.27 10.64 -3.97
C GLU A 436 22.31 11.55 -4.77
N GLY A 437 21.67 12.50 -4.09
CA GLY A 437 20.85 13.54 -4.71
C GLY A 437 19.53 13.81 -4.00
N TRP A 438 19.20 13.02 -2.97
CA TRP A 438 18.01 13.28 -2.16
C TRP A 438 18.16 14.57 -1.36
N GLU A 439 17.20 15.47 -1.49
CA GLU A 439 17.23 16.73 -0.75
C GLU A 439 16.88 16.53 0.73
N GLN A 440 17.43 17.39 1.59
CA GLN A 440 17.31 17.30 3.06
C GLN A 440 16.69 18.55 3.70
N TRP A 441 16.22 19.52 2.90
CA TRP A 441 15.70 20.77 3.45
C TRP A 441 14.41 20.56 4.25
N ASP A 442 13.67 19.48 3.99
CA ASP A 442 12.54 19.01 4.80
C ASP A 442 12.68 17.51 5.07
N THR A 443 12.82 17.16 6.35
CA THR A 443 13.18 15.80 6.78
C THR A 443 12.04 14.80 6.82
N HIS A 444 10.75 15.21 6.75
CA HIS A 444 9.66 14.23 6.57
C HIS A 444 9.38 13.93 5.10
N ALA A 445 9.94 14.73 4.18
CA ALA A 445 9.55 14.75 2.77
C ALA A 445 10.60 14.08 1.87
N GLY A 446 11.46 13.25 2.46
CA GLY A 446 12.53 12.53 1.75
C GLY A 446 12.07 11.22 1.09
N PRO A 447 13.02 10.46 0.52
CA PRO A 447 12.75 9.13 -0.05
C PRO A 447 12.32 8.18 1.06
N ASN A 448 11.34 7.32 0.82
CA ASN A 448 10.84 6.35 1.81
C ASN A 448 10.13 5.16 1.13
N ASN A 449 9.66 4.21 1.95
CA ASN A 449 8.90 3.01 1.55
C ASN A 449 9.51 2.26 0.35
N LEU A 450 10.70 1.69 0.55
CA LEU A 450 11.49 0.99 -0.48
C LEU A 450 11.08 -0.49 -0.55
N TYR A 451 10.69 -0.97 -1.73
CA TYR A 451 10.30 -2.35 -1.96
C TYR A 451 10.92 -2.91 -3.24
N TYR A 452 11.29 -4.20 -3.22
CA TYR A 452 11.62 -4.94 -4.43
C TYR A 452 10.32 -5.21 -5.22
N GLY A 453 10.21 -4.79 -6.47
CA GLY A 453 9.03 -4.94 -7.33
C GLY A 453 8.96 -6.30 -8.04
N LEU A 454 7.79 -6.64 -8.58
CA LEU A 454 7.65 -7.81 -9.46
C LEU A 454 8.54 -7.70 -10.71
N ASP A 455 8.82 -6.49 -11.16
CA ASP A 455 9.66 -6.21 -12.32
C ASP A 455 11.17 -6.36 -12.06
N ASN A 456 11.56 -6.85 -10.88
CA ASN A 456 12.94 -6.99 -10.42
C ASN A 456 13.68 -5.64 -10.26
N GLN A 457 12.93 -4.56 -10.04
CA GLN A 457 13.45 -3.22 -9.76
C GLN A 457 13.10 -2.81 -8.33
N PHE A 458 13.77 -1.80 -7.81
CA PHE A 458 13.49 -1.23 -6.51
C PHE A 458 12.56 -0.02 -6.66
N TRP A 459 11.42 -0.07 -6.01
CA TRP A 459 10.39 0.96 -6.03
C TRP A 459 10.40 1.74 -4.72
N GLY A 460 10.24 3.04 -4.81
CA GLY A 460 10.12 3.92 -3.65
C GLY A 460 9.22 5.11 -3.95
N VAL A 461 8.90 5.86 -2.91
CA VAL A 461 8.21 7.15 -3.05
C VAL A 461 9.03 8.27 -2.46
N LEU A 462 8.79 9.47 -2.96
CA LEU A 462 9.49 10.69 -2.57
C LEU A 462 8.47 11.74 -2.16
N GLY A 463 8.73 12.40 -1.03
CA GLY A 463 8.02 13.59 -0.64
C GLY A 463 8.45 14.83 -1.41
N TYR A 464 7.90 15.98 -1.05
CA TYR A 464 8.18 17.21 -1.78
C TYR A 464 9.57 17.82 -1.53
N ALA A 465 10.41 17.22 -0.66
CA ALA A 465 11.81 17.63 -0.54
C ALA A 465 12.50 17.45 -1.88
N GLY A 466 12.27 16.31 -2.54
CA GLY A 466 12.69 16.09 -3.91
C GLY A 466 14.10 15.52 -4.07
N MET A 467 14.49 15.43 -5.33
CA MET A 467 15.71 14.84 -5.84
C MET A 467 16.34 15.83 -6.82
N ASP A 468 17.62 16.12 -6.63
CA ASP A 468 18.48 16.82 -7.59
C ASP A 468 19.86 16.15 -7.57
N GLY A 469 20.16 15.37 -8.61
CA GLY A 469 21.42 14.63 -8.68
C GLY A 469 21.67 13.97 -10.02
N VAL A 470 22.90 13.46 -10.20
CA VAL A 470 23.32 12.74 -11.41
C VAL A 470 23.46 11.26 -11.09
N ILE A 471 22.69 10.41 -11.76
CA ILE A 471 22.64 8.96 -11.54
C ILE A 471 22.78 8.27 -12.90
N GLY A 472 23.68 7.30 -13.01
CA GLY A 472 23.90 6.59 -14.27
C GLY A 472 24.31 7.49 -15.45
N GLY A 473 24.82 8.69 -15.19
CA GLY A 473 25.17 9.68 -16.22
C GLY A 473 24.06 10.66 -16.58
N GLU A 474 22.85 10.49 -16.05
CA GLU A 474 21.70 11.35 -16.33
C GLU A 474 21.39 12.27 -15.13
N HIS A 475 21.03 13.52 -15.41
CA HIS A 475 20.57 14.45 -14.38
C HIS A 475 19.09 14.22 -14.11
N HIS A 476 18.75 14.02 -12.84
CA HIS A 476 17.39 13.83 -12.36
C HIS A 476 16.99 14.97 -11.45
N GLU A 477 15.91 15.66 -11.81
CA GLU A 477 15.27 16.68 -11.00
C GLU A 477 13.76 16.40 -10.93
N PHE A 478 13.27 15.99 -9.76
CA PHE A 478 11.85 15.76 -9.53
C PHE A 478 11.48 15.88 -8.04
N ARG A 479 10.19 16.08 -7.76
CA ARG A 479 9.67 16.26 -6.39
C ARG A 479 8.86 15.05 -5.93
N MET A 480 7.58 15.24 -5.61
CA MET A 480 6.76 14.19 -5.02
C MET A 480 6.23 13.20 -6.05
N GLY A 481 6.27 11.92 -5.69
CA GLY A 481 5.71 10.86 -6.51
C GLY A 481 6.36 9.51 -6.28
N VAL A 482 6.09 8.58 -7.19
CA VAL A 482 6.65 7.23 -7.20
C VAL A 482 7.79 7.14 -8.22
N TYR A 483 8.82 6.36 -7.88
CA TYR A 483 9.97 6.11 -8.73
C TYR A 483 10.44 4.66 -8.60
N ARG A 484 11.30 4.24 -9.53
CA ARG A 484 12.00 2.96 -9.45
C ARG A 484 13.43 3.04 -9.99
N PHE A 485 14.28 2.09 -9.63
CA PHE A 485 15.66 1.98 -10.10
C PHE A 485 16.16 0.53 -10.06
N LEU A 486 17.28 0.23 -10.73
CA LEU A 486 17.91 -1.08 -10.71
C LEU A 486 18.69 -1.34 -9.41
N LYS A 487 19.01 -2.61 -9.13
CA LYS A 487 19.73 -3.00 -7.90
C LYS A 487 21.07 -2.30 -7.67
N ASP A 488 21.72 -1.83 -8.73
CA ASP A 488 22.99 -1.10 -8.69
C ASP A 488 22.81 0.43 -8.55
N GLY A 489 21.57 0.90 -8.39
CA GLY A 489 21.25 2.32 -8.33
C GLY A 489 20.99 2.98 -9.68
N THR A 490 21.26 2.31 -10.80
CA THR A 490 21.13 2.89 -12.14
C THR A 490 19.70 2.86 -12.66
N ARG A 491 19.46 3.52 -13.80
CA ARG A 491 18.13 3.66 -14.44
C ARG A 491 17.05 4.15 -13.47
N LEU A 492 17.38 5.18 -12.69
CA LEU A 492 16.39 5.85 -11.89
C LEU A 492 15.32 6.44 -12.81
N GLU A 493 14.09 6.01 -12.60
CA GLU A 493 12.95 6.45 -13.37
C GLU A 493 11.91 7.05 -12.43
N PHE A 494 11.60 8.33 -12.65
CA PHE A 494 10.44 8.96 -12.03
C PHE A 494 9.18 8.56 -12.79
N LEU A 495 8.26 7.91 -12.09
CA LEU A 495 7.15 7.21 -12.72
C LEU A 495 5.87 8.03 -12.76
N GLN A 496 5.47 8.73 -11.70
CA GLN A 496 4.29 9.60 -11.77
C GLN A 496 4.26 10.57 -10.60
N ARG A 497 3.78 11.78 -10.85
CA ARG A 497 3.57 12.81 -9.83
C ARG A 497 2.34 12.51 -8.98
N THR A 498 2.47 12.74 -7.70
CA THR A 498 1.37 12.73 -6.73
C THR A 498 1.01 14.16 -6.34
N ASN A 499 -0.09 14.32 -5.60
CA ASN A 499 -0.62 15.64 -5.26
C ASN A 499 0.03 16.31 -4.04
N ASN A 500 0.80 15.59 -3.21
CA ASN A 500 1.40 16.12 -1.98
C ASN A 500 2.54 15.24 -1.44
N ASN A 501 2.99 15.48 -0.20
CA ASN A 501 3.99 14.68 0.49
C ASN A 501 3.63 13.19 0.44
N THR A 502 4.42 12.41 -0.29
CA THR A 502 4.13 10.99 -0.53
C THR A 502 4.87 10.13 0.46
N TRP A 503 4.14 9.20 1.06
CA TRP A 503 4.68 8.36 2.12
C TRP A 503 4.33 6.89 1.91
N GLY A 504 3.05 6.52 1.89
CA GLY A 504 2.70 5.11 1.76
C GLY A 504 2.95 4.59 0.36
N LEU A 505 3.44 3.36 0.28
CA LEU A 505 3.52 2.57 -0.95
C LEU A 505 3.18 1.12 -0.61
N GLY A 506 2.19 0.58 -1.31
CA GLY A 506 1.75 -0.81 -1.18
C GLY A 506 1.52 -1.44 -2.55
N PHE A 507 1.66 -2.76 -2.62
CA PHE A 507 1.41 -3.52 -3.85
C PHE A 507 0.35 -4.59 -3.62
N ASN A 508 -0.56 -4.71 -4.57
CA ASN A 508 -1.41 -5.89 -4.68
C ASN A 508 -0.64 -7.03 -5.37
N GLU A 509 -1.21 -8.23 -5.42
CA GLU A 509 -0.55 -9.44 -5.93
C GLU A 509 -0.39 -9.46 -7.46
N GLN A 510 -1.04 -8.54 -8.17
CA GLN A 510 -0.89 -8.36 -9.63
C GLN A 510 0.09 -7.24 -10.00
N GLY A 511 0.66 -6.52 -9.02
CA GLY A 511 1.71 -5.52 -9.22
C GLY A 511 1.22 -4.08 -9.37
N ASP A 512 -0.02 -3.77 -9.02
CA ASP A 512 -0.48 -2.39 -8.94
C ASP A 512 0.07 -1.69 -7.70
N ALA A 513 0.57 -0.47 -7.90
CA ALA A 513 1.19 0.33 -6.86
C ALA A 513 0.18 1.34 -6.30
N PHE A 514 -0.27 1.09 -5.08
CA PHE A 514 -1.10 1.99 -4.30
C PHE A 514 -0.23 2.89 -3.45
N ILE A 515 -0.65 4.13 -3.31
CA ILE A 515 0.13 5.19 -2.70
C ILE A 515 -0.77 5.95 -1.72
N SER A 516 -0.21 6.46 -0.62
CA SER A 516 -0.89 7.45 0.21
C SER A 516 -0.06 8.73 0.28
N THR A 517 -0.75 9.87 0.38
CA THR A 517 -0.12 11.16 0.60
C THR A 517 -0.74 11.88 1.79
N ALA A 518 0.05 12.76 2.39
CA ALA A 518 -0.43 13.64 3.44
C ALA A 518 -1.59 14.53 2.94
N ASN A 519 -2.36 15.04 3.89
CA ASN A 519 -3.36 16.08 3.70
C ASN A 519 -4.54 15.67 2.81
N GLY A 520 -5.32 14.68 3.26
CA GLY A 520 -6.62 14.35 2.69
C GLY A 520 -6.60 13.42 1.49
N ASN A 521 -5.55 12.63 1.30
CA ASN A 521 -5.45 11.66 0.21
C ASN A 521 -4.86 10.31 0.67
N PRO A 522 -5.66 9.52 1.43
CA PRO A 522 -5.18 8.28 2.04
C PRO A 522 -4.97 7.13 1.06
N SER A 523 -5.42 7.25 -0.20
CA SER A 523 -5.22 6.22 -1.21
C SER A 523 -5.28 6.81 -2.62
N THR A 524 -4.25 6.54 -3.41
CA THR A 524 -4.09 6.88 -4.83
C THR A 524 -3.41 5.72 -5.57
N LEU A 525 -3.37 5.74 -6.90
CA LEU A 525 -2.85 4.66 -7.75
C LEU A 525 -1.87 5.19 -8.78
N PHE A 526 -0.76 4.47 -8.99
CA PHE A 526 0.08 4.65 -10.17
C PHE A 526 -0.60 4.10 -11.43
N THR A 527 -0.80 4.94 -12.44
CA THR A 527 -1.56 4.61 -13.66
C THR A 527 -0.71 4.61 -14.92
N ILE A 528 -0.08 5.75 -15.25
CA ILE A 528 0.63 5.97 -16.51
C ILE A 528 2.01 6.58 -16.20
N PRO A 529 3.11 5.99 -16.73
CA PRO A 529 4.44 6.56 -16.59
C PRO A 529 4.60 8.01 -17.09
N GLN A 530 5.26 8.86 -16.32
CA GLN A 530 5.50 10.28 -16.60
C GLN A 530 6.25 10.49 -17.92
N ARG A 531 7.13 9.55 -18.29
CA ARG A 531 7.86 9.59 -19.57
C ARG A 531 6.95 9.66 -20.79
N PHE A 532 5.71 9.19 -20.67
CA PHE A 532 4.73 9.22 -21.76
C PHE A 532 4.00 10.55 -21.90
N TYR A 533 3.99 11.36 -20.84
CA TYR A 533 3.42 12.71 -20.85
C TYR A 533 4.43 13.78 -21.29
N ARG A 534 5.73 13.45 -21.34
CA ARG A 534 6.77 14.39 -21.75
C ARG A 534 6.53 14.86 -23.19
N ASP A 535 6.66 16.16 -23.40
CA ASP A 535 6.45 16.84 -24.69
C ASP A 535 5.00 16.76 -25.21
N LEU A 536 4.02 16.52 -24.33
CA LEU A 536 2.59 16.62 -24.63
C LEU A 536 2.00 17.86 -23.93
N ASP A 537 1.91 18.97 -24.67
CA ASP A 537 1.33 20.21 -24.15
C ASP A 537 -0.12 19.95 -23.65
N GLY A 538 -0.38 20.27 -22.38
CA GLY A 538 -1.70 20.14 -21.75
C GLY A 538 -1.94 18.82 -20.99
N LEU A 539 -1.05 17.82 -21.08
CA LEU A 539 -1.12 16.57 -20.32
C LEU A 539 0.09 16.34 -19.39
N ASP A 540 1.14 17.14 -19.52
CA ASP A 540 2.41 17.04 -18.79
C ASP A 540 2.30 17.24 -17.27
N ASP A 541 1.27 17.96 -16.81
CA ASP A 541 0.96 18.20 -15.40
C ASP A 541 0.00 17.15 -14.78
N SER A 542 -0.24 16.01 -15.44
CA SER A 542 -1.10 14.95 -14.90
C SER A 542 -0.56 14.42 -13.56
N VAL A 543 -1.45 14.34 -12.56
CA VAL A 543 -1.19 13.81 -11.22
C VAL A 543 -2.15 12.66 -10.92
N THR A 544 -1.78 11.79 -9.99
CA THR A 544 -2.64 10.70 -9.55
C THR A 544 -3.94 11.19 -8.87
N ASP A 545 -5.03 10.43 -9.01
CA ASP A 545 -6.34 10.76 -8.41
C ASP A 545 -6.50 10.16 -7.01
N ARG A 546 -7.23 10.86 -6.15
CA ARG A 546 -7.68 10.28 -4.87
C ARG A 546 -8.72 9.19 -5.15
N LEU A 547 -8.45 7.98 -4.69
CA LEU A 547 -9.40 6.85 -4.75
C LEU A 547 -10.41 6.91 -3.61
N ALA A 548 -10.01 7.50 -2.47
CA ALA A 548 -10.78 7.51 -1.24
C ALA A 548 -12.11 8.28 -1.36
N SER A 549 -13.22 7.63 -0.99
CA SER A 549 -14.57 8.20 -0.93
C SER A 549 -14.67 9.37 0.06
N THR A 550 -13.96 9.24 1.18
CA THR A 550 -13.90 10.21 2.26
C THR A 550 -12.46 10.43 2.71
N VAL A 551 -12.23 11.58 3.32
CA VAL A 551 -10.98 11.92 4.01
C VAL A 551 -11.12 11.81 5.52
N ARG A 552 -12.37 11.69 6.01
CA ARG A 552 -12.67 11.67 7.44
C ARG A 552 -12.35 10.31 8.04
N VAL A 553 -11.98 10.32 9.31
CA VAL A 553 -11.67 9.12 10.09
C VAL A 553 -12.51 9.08 11.35
N ILE A 554 -12.66 7.87 11.89
CA ILE A 554 -13.44 7.60 13.10
C ILE A 554 -12.47 7.44 14.26
N THR A 555 -12.39 8.43 15.15
CA THR A 555 -11.43 8.42 16.27
C THR A 555 -12.12 7.99 17.58
N LEU A 556 -11.34 7.43 18.52
CA LEU A 556 -11.85 7.09 19.86
C LEU A 556 -11.76 8.26 20.86
N THR A 557 -11.00 9.30 20.51
CA THR A 557 -10.75 10.45 21.35
C THR A 557 -10.69 11.72 20.52
N ASN A 558 -10.85 12.87 21.17
CA ASN A 558 -10.57 14.19 20.60
C ASN A 558 -9.19 14.73 21.02
N LEU A 559 -8.43 13.97 21.82
CA LEU A 559 -7.11 14.34 22.34
C LEU A 559 -5.96 14.04 21.36
N PHE A 560 -6.23 14.23 20.08
CA PHE A 560 -5.24 14.07 19.02
C PHE A 560 -4.63 15.42 18.62
N ARG A 561 -3.51 15.37 17.89
CA ARG A 561 -2.71 16.55 17.55
C ARG A 561 -2.53 16.64 16.03
N GLN A 562 -3.33 17.49 15.43
CA GLN A 562 -3.29 17.82 14.00
C GLN A 562 -3.23 19.34 13.86
N VAL A 563 -2.45 19.78 12.88
CA VAL A 563 -2.32 21.21 12.53
C VAL A 563 -3.37 21.58 11.49
N ASP A 564 -3.54 20.70 10.51
CA ASP A 564 -4.46 20.74 9.39
C ASP A 564 -5.21 19.40 9.27
N TRP A 565 -6.29 19.38 8.48
CA TRP A 565 -7.13 18.20 8.27
C TRP A 565 -7.63 17.57 9.59
N VAL A 566 -7.99 18.41 10.56
CA VAL A 566 -8.43 17.99 11.90
C VAL A 566 -9.60 17.00 11.80
N GLY A 567 -9.45 15.80 12.37
CA GLY A 567 -10.41 14.70 12.30
C GLY A 567 -10.47 13.98 10.94
N ALA A 568 -9.44 14.11 10.11
CA ALA A 568 -9.27 13.47 8.81
C ALA A 568 -7.85 12.87 8.71
N PHE A 569 -7.56 12.21 7.58
CA PHE A 569 -6.20 11.79 7.25
C PHE A 569 -5.31 13.01 6.99
N THR A 570 -4.39 13.28 7.91
CA THR A 570 -3.37 14.34 7.78
C THR A 570 -2.05 13.76 7.29
N SER A 571 -1.65 12.59 7.79
CA SER A 571 -0.39 11.97 7.41
C SER A 571 -0.60 10.86 6.39
N ALA A 572 -1.60 9.99 6.62
CA ALA A 572 -1.79 8.74 5.89
C ALA A 572 -0.44 8.04 5.63
N ALA A 573 0.28 7.70 6.70
CA ALA A 573 1.69 7.39 6.62
C ALA A 573 1.92 6.10 5.80
N GLY A 574 1.43 4.94 6.23
CA GLY A 574 1.57 3.67 5.51
C GLY A 574 0.39 3.37 4.58
N HIS A 575 0.62 2.50 3.59
CA HIS A 575 -0.43 1.90 2.74
C HIS A 575 -0.04 0.46 2.40
N GLY A 576 -0.59 -0.52 3.12
CA GLY A 576 -0.32 -1.95 2.90
C GLY A 576 -1.55 -2.68 2.38
N VAL A 577 -1.42 -3.54 1.37
CA VAL A 577 -2.52 -4.36 0.85
C VAL A 577 -2.45 -5.77 1.45
N TYR A 578 -3.60 -6.35 1.83
CA TYR A 578 -3.62 -7.73 2.31
C TYR A 578 -3.34 -8.72 1.18
N THR A 579 -2.20 -9.41 1.24
CA THR A 579 -1.66 -10.26 0.17
C THR A 579 -1.25 -11.66 0.67
N ALA A 580 -1.98 -12.16 1.69
CA ALA A 580 -1.85 -13.51 2.23
C ALA A 580 -3.21 -14.26 2.25
N ARG A 581 -3.23 -15.55 2.62
CA ARG A 581 -4.46 -16.36 2.77
C ARG A 581 -4.79 -16.72 4.23
N THR A 582 -4.09 -16.14 5.20
CA THR A 582 -4.28 -16.46 6.62
C THR A 582 -5.59 -15.89 7.17
N TRP A 583 -5.93 -14.65 6.83
CA TRP A 583 -7.20 -14.00 7.16
C TRP A 583 -8.30 -14.42 6.17
N PRO A 584 -9.58 -14.11 6.42
CA PRO A 584 -10.69 -14.49 5.54
C PRO A 584 -10.56 -13.99 4.10
N GLY A 585 -11.22 -14.69 3.17
CA GLY A 585 -11.16 -14.40 1.73
C GLY A 585 -11.60 -12.99 1.31
N GLU A 586 -12.39 -12.31 2.13
CA GLU A 586 -12.80 -10.91 1.90
C GLU A 586 -11.63 -9.91 1.94
N TYR A 587 -10.49 -10.29 2.55
CA TYR A 587 -9.30 -9.44 2.60
C TYR A 587 -8.40 -9.61 1.38
N TRP A 588 -8.39 -10.80 0.76
CA TRP A 588 -7.38 -11.22 -0.21
C TRP A 588 -7.37 -10.28 -1.41
N ASN A 589 -6.30 -9.49 -1.53
CA ASN A 589 -6.09 -8.54 -2.62
C ASN A 589 -7.18 -7.45 -2.73
N ARG A 590 -7.99 -7.24 -1.67
CA ARG A 590 -9.19 -6.38 -1.67
C ARG A 590 -9.21 -5.33 -0.56
N LYS A 591 -8.39 -5.48 0.48
CA LYS A 591 -8.35 -4.52 1.60
C LYS A 591 -6.95 -3.92 1.75
N ALA A 592 -6.92 -2.62 1.98
CA ALA A 592 -5.72 -1.86 2.31
C ALA A 592 -5.76 -1.36 3.75
N PHE A 593 -4.58 -1.21 4.36
CA PHE A 593 -4.39 -0.71 5.71
C PHE A 593 -3.61 0.60 5.65
N VAL A 594 -4.26 1.68 6.05
CA VAL A 594 -3.68 3.02 6.03
C VAL A 594 -3.46 3.49 7.46
N THR A 595 -2.22 3.77 7.83
CA THR A 595 -1.89 4.23 9.19
C THR A 595 -2.07 5.75 9.31
N GLU A 596 -2.66 6.20 10.41
CA GLU A 596 -2.80 7.61 10.71
C GLU A 596 -2.31 7.89 12.14
N PRO A 597 -1.00 8.16 12.29
CA PRO A 597 -0.41 8.34 13.61
C PRO A 597 -0.92 9.60 14.33
N THR A 598 -1.39 10.62 13.59
CA THR A 598 -1.84 11.86 14.23
C THR A 598 -3.15 11.68 14.99
N VAL A 599 -3.93 10.62 14.70
CA VAL A 599 -5.22 10.31 15.35
C VAL A 599 -5.33 8.85 15.84
N GLN A 600 -4.19 8.22 16.14
CA GLN A 600 -4.11 6.96 16.89
C GLN A 600 -4.85 5.76 16.24
N LEU A 601 -4.76 5.57 14.92
CA LEU A 601 -5.46 4.45 14.25
C LEU A 601 -4.75 3.87 13.03
N VAL A 602 -5.16 2.64 12.69
CA VAL A 602 -4.96 2.00 11.39
C VAL A 602 -6.33 1.78 10.78
N ALA A 603 -6.58 2.43 9.65
CA ALA A 603 -7.82 2.32 8.90
C ALA A 603 -7.81 1.10 7.98
N GLU A 604 -8.97 0.46 7.83
CA GLU A 604 -9.26 -0.57 6.84
C GLU A 604 -10.00 0.08 5.67
N MET A 605 -9.43 -0.01 4.47
CA MET A 605 -9.98 0.55 3.24
C MET A 605 -10.34 -0.57 2.27
N ASP A 606 -11.59 -0.61 1.81
CA ASP A 606 -12.02 -1.53 0.76
C ASP A 606 -11.57 -1.01 -0.60
N LEU A 607 -10.83 -1.83 -1.35
CA LEU A 607 -10.42 -1.56 -2.72
C LEU A 607 -11.42 -2.21 -3.67
N ILE A 608 -12.23 -1.36 -4.30
CA ILE A 608 -13.31 -1.77 -5.21
C ILE A 608 -12.89 -1.41 -6.63
N ASP A 609 -12.96 -2.37 -7.56
CA ASP A 609 -12.67 -2.10 -8.97
C ASP A 609 -13.56 -0.98 -9.50
N ASN A 610 -12.96 0.02 -10.16
CA ASN A 610 -13.68 1.12 -10.79
C ASN A 610 -13.03 1.46 -12.13
N GLY A 611 -13.55 0.84 -13.18
CA GLY A 611 -12.99 0.94 -14.52
C GLY A 611 -11.55 0.43 -14.57
N SER A 612 -10.63 1.24 -15.10
CA SER A 612 -9.20 0.94 -15.17
C SER A 612 -8.43 1.24 -13.87
N SER A 613 -9.12 1.77 -12.85
CA SER A 613 -8.59 2.14 -11.55
C SER A 613 -9.42 1.48 -10.43
N TYR A 614 -9.41 2.10 -9.25
CA TYR A 614 -10.11 1.65 -8.05
C TYR A 614 -10.92 2.79 -7.41
N HIS A 615 -11.89 2.40 -6.60
CA HIS A 615 -12.48 3.22 -5.56
C HIS A 615 -12.00 2.67 -4.22
N ALA A 616 -11.59 3.55 -3.29
CA ALA A 616 -11.21 3.14 -1.95
C ALA A 616 -12.27 3.62 -0.96
N GLU A 617 -12.96 2.70 -0.28
CA GLU A 617 -13.99 3.03 0.69
C GLU A 617 -13.44 2.83 2.11
N TYR A 618 -13.56 3.86 2.95
CA TYR A 618 -13.23 3.71 4.37
C TYR A 618 -14.28 2.79 5.00
N ASN A 619 -13.87 1.59 5.41
CA ASN A 619 -14.76 0.62 6.03
C ASN A 619 -14.85 0.90 7.53
N ARG A 620 -13.73 0.76 8.24
CA ARG A 620 -13.64 0.85 9.71
C ARG A 620 -12.19 1.01 10.16
N ASN A 621 -11.97 1.06 11.46
CA ASN A 621 -10.62 0.91 12.02
C ASN A 621 -10.29 -0.58 12.19
N LEU A 622 -9.14 -1.02 11.70
CA LEU A 622 -8.55 -2.29 12.10
C LEU A 622 -8.17 -2.23 13.58
N ILE A 623 -7.50 -1.14 13.97
CA ILE A 623 -7.14 -0.82 15.34
C ILE A 623 -7.24 0.68 15.57
N ALA A 624 -7.79 1.08 16.71
CA ALA A 624 -7.78 2.48 17.17
C ALA A 624 -7.51 2.53 18.67
N SER A 625 -6.88 3.60 19.15
CA SER A 625 -6.58 3.79 20.57
C SER A 625 -6.98 5.16 21.09
N ASP A 626 -7.28 5.24 22.38
CA ASP A 626 -7.40 6.51 23.11
C ASP A 626 -6.12 6.91 23.86
N ASP A 627 -5.05 6.11 23.75
CA ASP A 627 -3.71 6.45 24.22
C ASP A 627 -3.11 7.52 23.29
N GLU A 628 -2.88 8.72 23.83
CA GLU A 628 -2.34 9.87 23.08
C GLU A 628 -0.93 9.67 22.50
N TRP A 629 -0.25 8.57 22.86
CA TRP A 629 1.07 8.20 22.37
C TRP A 629 1.03 7.23 21.19
N PHE A 630 -0.05 6.46 21.02
CA PHE A 630 -0.15 5.46 19.94
C PHE A 630 -0.03 6.14 18.57
N SER A 631 1.06 5.86 17.87
CA SER A 631 1.46 6.54 16.63
C SER A 631 1.83 5.47 15.59
N PRO A 632 0.85 4.73 15.05
CA PRO A 632 1.11 3.71 14.04
C PRO A 632 1.68 4.32 12.76
N ILE A 633 2.72 3.70 12.24
CA ILE A 633 3.51 4.21 11.12
C ILE A 633 3.35 3.35 9.88
N GLN A 634 3.50 2.04 10.02
CA GLN A 634 3.39 1.08 8.93
C GLN A 634 2.53 -0.10 9.40
N ALA A 635 1.66 -0.59 8.52
CA ALA A 635 0.88 -1.80 8.74
C ALA A 635 1.05 -2.72 7.51
N GLU A 636 1.65 -3.89 7.70
CA GLU A 636 2.08 -4.78 6.61
C GLU A 636 1.80 -6.24 6.90
N VAL A 637 1.67 -7.04 5.83
CA VAL A 637 1.53 -8.49 5.94
C VAL A 637 2.89 -9.11 6.28
N GLY A 638 2.96 -9.76 7.44
CA GLY A 638 4.15 -10.48 7.88
C GLY A 638 4.30 -11.87 7.24
N PRO A 639 5.39 -12.59 7.54
CA PRO A 639 5.71 -13.90 6.97
C PRO A 639 4.72 -15.00 7.39
N ASP A 640 4.01 -14.80 8.49
CA ASP A 640 2.92 -15.66 8.98
C ASP A 640 1.56 -15.33 8.33
N GLY A 641 1.49 -14.27 7.53
CA GLY A 641 0.27 -13.80 6.87
C GLY A 641 -0.67 -13.00 7.78
N HIS A 642 -0.22 -12.66 8.99
CA HIS A 642 -0.90 -11.70 9.86
C HIS A 642 -0.46 -10.26 9.56
N ILE A 643 -1.20 -9.28 10.09
CA ILE A 643 -0.81 -7.87 9.97
C ILE A 643 0.11 -7.48 11.11
N TRP A 644 1.21 -6.83 10.79
CA TRP A 644 2.17 -6.30 11.74
C TRP A 644 2.14 -4.79 11.69
N VAL A 645 2.30 -4.14 12.84
CA VAL A 645 2.22 -2.67 12.96
C VAL A 645 3.46 -2.13 13.65
N THR A 646 4.14 -1.17 13.03
CA THR A 646 5.14 -0.32 13.70
C THR A 646 4.42 0.82 14.40
N ASP A 647 4.73 1.01 15.68
CA ASP A 647 4.24 2.12 16.49
C ASP A 647 5.42 2.95 16.96
N TRP A 648 5.54 4.17 16.43
CA TRP A 648 6.59 5.11 16.86
C TRP A 648 6.42 5.41 18.37
N TYR A 649 5.19 5.30 18.90
CA TYR A 649 4.82 5.56 20.28
C TYR A 649 5.34 6.92 20.80
N ASN A 650 4.82 8.01 20.25
CA ASN A 650 5.31 9.36 20.51
C ASN A 650 4.18 10.35 20.79
N TYR A 651 4.33 11.12 21.86
CA TYR A 651 3.40 12.21 22.17
C TYR A 651 3.43 13.32 21.10
N ILE A 652 4.60 13.59 20.50
CA ILE A 652 4.77 14.53 19.39
C ILE A 652 5.17 13.76 18.15
N ILE A 653 4.21 13.60 17.23
CA ILE A 653 4.47 13.00 15.92
C ILE A 653 4.45 14.03 14.79
N GLN A 654 3.82 15.19 14.99
CA GLN A 654 3.67 16.24 13.97
C GLN A 654 5.05 16.73 13.51
N HIS A 655 5.21 16.92 12.20
CA HIS A 655 6.35 17.66 11.67
C HIS A 655 6.06 19.14 11.55
N ASN A 656 4.87 19.54 11.12
CA ASN A 656 4.52 20.95 10.99
C ASN A 656 4.20 21.54 12.37
N ALA A 657 4.60 22.79 12.58
CA ALA A 657 4.29 23.51 13.81
C ALA A 657 2.85 24.05 13.77
N GLU A 658 2.18 24.08 14.93
CA GLU A 658 0.82 24.64 15.06
C GLU A 658 0.78 26.18 14.96
N SER A 659 1.94 26.85 14.87
CA SER A 659 2.00 28.30 14.64
C SER A 659 3.23 28.71 13.85
N ASP A 660 3.06 29.64 12.92
CA ASP A 660 4.14 30.28 12.13
C ASP A 660 5.19 31.03 12.96
N ARG A 661 5.03 31.11 14.29
CA ARG A 661 5.90 31.85 15.21
C ARG A 661 6.98 30.99 15.87
N GLN A 662 6.99 29.68 15.60
CA GLN A 662 7.99 28.78 16.14
C GLN A 662 9.10 28.57 15.11
N GLU A 663 10.34 28.79 15.53
CA GLU A 663 11.51 28.53 14.68
C GLU A 663 11.62 27.02 14.41
N PRO A 664 11.63 26.58 13.15
CA PRO A 664 11.79 25.17 12.81
C PRO A 664 13.20 24.67 13.13
N THR A 665 13.35 23.36 13.22
CA THR A 665 14.67 22.72 13.19
C THR A 665 15.34 22.92 11.84
N PRO A 666 16.66 22.66 11.71
CA PRO A 666 17.34 22.70 10.41
C PRO A 666 16.76 21.79 9.33
N GLY A 667 16.00 20.75 9.71
CA GLY A 667 15.27 19.87 8.79
C GLY A 667 13.81 20.25 8.56
N ASN A 668 13.48 21.55 8.69
CA ASN A 668 12.15 22.16 8.59
C ASN A 668 11.07 21.67 9.58
N ALA A 669 11.42 20.78 10.49
CA ALA A 669 10.45 20.21 11.41
C ALA A 669 10.17 21.05 12.65
N TYR A 670 9.06 20.72 13.30
CA TYR A 670 8.61 21.28 14.56
C TYR A 670 9.56 20.93 15.70
N ALA A 671 10.33 21.94 16.13
CA ALA A 671 11.23 21.88 17.27
C ALA A 671 10.44 21.87 18.59
N ASN A 672 10.12 20.68 19.10
CA ASN A 672 9.34 20.51 20.34
C ASN A 672 10.08 19.66 21.38
N PRO A 673 10.30 20.17 22.61
CA PRO A 673 10.97 19.41 23.68
C PRO A 673 10.14 18.25 24.24
N LEU A 674 8.86 18.14 23.89
CA LEU A 674 7.98 17.04 24.28
C LEU A 674 8.12 15.81 23.37
N ARG A 675 8.85 15.91 22.25
CA ARG A 675 9.10 14.78 21.34
C ARG A 675 9.95 13.72 22.01
N ASP A 676 9.44 12.50 22.01
CA ASP A 676 10.08 11.37 22.67
C ASP A 676 11.17 10.70 21.80
N ARG A 677 12.12 10.06 22.47
CA ARG A 677 13.28 9.36 21.88
C ARG A 677 13.62 8.07 22.66
N GLN A 678 12.66 7.54 23.41
CA GLN A 678 12.87 6.48 24.40
C GLN A 678 11.88 5.32 24.27
N HIS A 679 10.80 5.48 23.51
CA HIS A 679 9.75 4.48 23.35
C HIS A 679 9.55 4.09 21.89
N GLY A 680 8.97 2.92 21.66
CA GLY A 680 8.69 2.41 20.32
C GLY A 680 8.31 0.94 20.37
N ARG A 681 7.36 0.51 19.54
CA ARG A 681 6.75 -0.82 19.67
C ARG A 681 6.47 -1.46 18.33
N ILE A 682 6.49 -2.78 18.31
CA ILE A 682 6.03 -3.60 17.20
C ILE A 682 4.90 -4.49 17.70
N TYR A 683 3.75 -4.41 17.04
CA TYR A 683 2.61 -5.26 17.32
C TYR A 683 2.35 -6.24 16.18
N ARG A 684 1.78 -7.40 16.53
CA ARG A 684 1.20 -8.37 15.60
C ARG A 684 -0.30 -8.46 15.82
N ILE A 685 -1.08 -8.39 14.75
CA ILE A 685 -2.54 -8.46 14.73
C ILE A 685 -2.94 -9.83 14.19
N VAL A 686 -3.35 -10.71 15.10
CA VAL A 686 -3.62 -12.13 14.80
C VAL A 686 -5.11 -12.31 14.56
N TYR A 687 -5.46 -13.03 13.49
CA TYR A 687 -6.82 -13.52 13.26
C TYR A 687 -7.04 -14.80 14.07
N GLU A 688 -8.03 -14.78 14.97
CA GLU A 688 -8.17 -15.82 15.99
C GLU A 688 -8.64 -17.17 15.45
N GLU A 689 -9.39 -17.19 14.35
CA GLU A 689 -9.87 -18.45 13.77
C GLU A 689 -8.81 -19.18 12.93
N ASN A 690 -7.67 -18.55 12.66
CA ASN A 690 -6.56 -19.16 11.94
C ASN A 690 -5.21 -18.69 12.51
N ASP A 691 -4.70 -19.44 13.48
CA ASP A 691 -3.37 -19.25 14.07
C ASP A 691 -2.27 -20.04 13.32
N HIS A 692 -2.61 -20.66 12.19
CA HIS A 692 -1.63 -21.41 11.41
C HIS A 692 -0.61 -20.46 10.76
N THR A 693 0.64 -20.59 11.18
CA THR A 693 1.76 -19.87 10.58
C THR A 693 2.28 -20.62 9.35
N ASN A 694 2.11 -20.05 8.16
CA ASN A 694 2.76 -20.53 6.92
C ASN A 694 4.15 -19.89 6.73
N SER A 695 4.83 -19.55 7.82
CA SER A 695 6.19 -19.02 7.77
C SER A 695 7.15 -20.14 7.40
N ILE A 696 8.07 -19.86 6.46
CA ILE A 696 9.08 -20.80 5.99
C ILE A 696 10.48 -20.18 6.12
N ASN A 697 11.51 -20.91 5.72
CA ASN A 697 12.87 -20.39 5.66
C ASN A 697 13.47 -20.77 4.30
N LEU A 698 13.83 -19.76 3.50
CA LEU A 698 14.38 -19.91 2.16
C LEU A 698 15.92 -19.75 2.12
N ALA A 699 16.58 -19.51 3.25
CA ALA A 699 18.03 -19.46 3.29
C ALA A 699 18.63 -20.81 2.91
N GLY A 700 19.36 -20.82 1.79
CA GLY A 700 19.96 -22.04 1.24
C GLY A 700 18.96 -23.00 0.57
N ALA A 701 17.72 -22.56 0.30
CA ALA A 701 16.75 -23.35 -0.46
C ALA A 701 17.28 -23.70 -1.86
N SER A 702 16.94 -24.90 -2.32
CA SER A 702 17.26 -25.37 -3.67
C SER A 702 16.41 -24.65 -4.73
N PRO A 703 16.85 -24.61 -5.99
CA PRO A 703 16.07 -23.98 -7.06
C PRO A 703 14.66 -24.57 -7.21
N GLY A 704 14.48 -25.87 -6.96
CA GLY A 704 13.16 -26.51 -6.99
C GLY A 704 12.24 -26.03 -5.86
N GLU A 705 12.76 -25.87 -4.64
CA GLU A 705 12.00 -25.31 -3.50
C GLU A 705 11.62 -23.85 -3.75
N LEU A 706 12.50 -23.06 -4.38
CA LEU A 706 12.20 -21.68 -4.76
C LEU A 706 11.08 -21.61 -5.82
N ILE A 707 11.10 -22.50 -6.82
CA ILE A 707 10.03 -22.57 -7.83
C ILE A 707 8.69 -22.96 -7.20
N GLU A 708 8.67 -23.95 -6.30
CA GLU A 708 7.46 -24.32 -5.54
C GLU A 708 6.94 -23.14 -4.69
N THR A 709 7.86 -22.35 -4.13
CA THR A 709 7.50 -21.17 -3.34
C THR A 709 6.86 -20.06 -4.17
N LEU A 710 7.00 -20.05 -5.52
CA LEU A 710 6.29 -19.08 -6.36
C LEU A 710 4.77 -19.27 -6.32
N SER A 711 4.25 -20.40 -5.84
CA SER A 711 2.82 -20.60 -5.56
C SER A 711 2.43 -20.42 -4.09
N HIS A 712 3.31 -19.88 -3.25
CA HIS A 712 3.01 -19.70 -1.83
C HIS A 712 1.85 -18.71 -1.61
N ASP A 713 1.06 -18.96 -0.57
CA ASP A 713 -0.11 -18.16 -0.19
C ASP A 713 0.19 -16.71 0.22
N ASN A 714 1.46 -16.32 0.32
CA ASN A 714 1.91 -15.03 0.85
C ASN A 714 2.87 -14.37 -0.14
N LEU A 715 2.56 -13.14 -0.55
CA LEU A 715 3.35 -12.38 -1.53
C LEU A 715 4.81 -12.18 -1.11
N GLY A 716 5.09 -11.96 0.18
CA GLY A 716 6.45 -11.78 0.69
C GLY A 716 7.35 -12.98 0.35
N TRP A 717 6.86 -14.20 0.62
CA TRP A 717 7.59 -15.42 0.31
C TRP A 717 7.82 -15.62 -1.19
N ARG A 718 6.82 -15.33 -2.02
CA ARG A 718 6.96 -15.40 -3.48
C ARG A 718 7.97 -14.40 -4.02
N LYS A 719 7.98 -13.17 -3.48
CA LYS A 719 8.96 -12.13 -3.84
C LYS A 719 10.39 -12.53 -3.45
N HIS A 720 10.60 -13.11 -2.26
CA HIS A 720 11.92 -13.66 -1.91
C HIS A 720 12.32 -14.79 -2.84
N ALA A 721 11.42 -15.72 -3.15
CA ALA A 721 11.72 -16.83 -4.06
C ALA A 721 12.12 -16.34 -5.47
N GLN A 722 11.34 -15.42 -6.05
CA GLN A 722 11.68 -14.78 -7.32
C GLN A 722 13.03 -14.08 -7.27
N ARG A 723 13.25 -13.22 -6.26
CA ARG A 723 14.52 -12.49 -6.08
C ARG A 723 15.70 -13.46 -6.02
N LEU A 724 15.63 -14.48 -5.18
CA LEU A 724 16.71 -15.47 -5.01
C LEU A 724 16.99 -16.25 -6.30
N LEU A 725 15.96 -16.58 -7.09
CA LEU A 725 16.11 -17.21 -8.40
C LEU A 725 16.81 -16.29 -9.41
N VAL A 726 16.46 -15.00 -9.43
CA VAL A 726 17.06 -13.99 -10.32
C VAL A 726 18.50 -13.68 -9.90
N GLU A 727 18.76 -13.45 -8.61
CA GLU A 727 20.10 -13.19 -8.07
C GLU A 727 21.06 -14.38 -8.29
N ARG A 728 20.53 -15.61 -8.32
CA ARG A 728 21.32 -16.80 -8.67
C ARG A 728 21.85 -16.75 -10.11
N GLY A 729 21.15 -16.10 -11.04
CA GLY A 729 21.60 -15.85 -12.41
C GLY A 729 21.81 -17.10 -13.28
N GLN A 730 21.26 -18.26 -12.90
CA GLN A 730 21.42 -19.53 -13.64
C GLN A 730 20.13 -19.90 -14.37
N THR A 731 20.25 -20.36 -15.62
CA THR A 731 19.13 -20.62 -16.54
C THR A 731 18.67 -22.09 -16.60
N ASP A 732 19.19 -22.94 -15.73
CA ASP A 732 18.84 -24.37 -15.65
C ASP A 732 17.38 -24.64 -15.26
N ILE A 733 16.71 -23.65 -14.66
CA ILE A 733 15.30 -23.71 -14.22
C ILE A 733 14.30 -23.17 -15.25
N VAL A 734 14.77 -22.67 -16.40
CA VAL A 734 13.91 -22.10 -17.45
C VAL A 734 12.81 -23.06 -17.94
N PRO A 735 13.08 -24.37 -18.17
CA PRO A 735 12.02 -25.31 -18.56
C PRO A 735 10.90 -25.43 -17.54
N ASP A 736 11.24 -25.45 -16.24
CA ASP A 736 10.26 -25.57 -15.16
C ASP A 736 9.38 -24.31 -15.07
N LEU A 737 9.96 -23.11 -15.27
CA LEU A 737 9.21 -21.86 -15.33
C LEU A 737 8.28 -21.80 -16.55
N ILE A 738 8.74 -22.25 -17.71
CA ILE A 738 7.93 -22.33 -18.94
C ILE A 738 6.74 -23.28 -18.73
N ASP A 739 6.96 -24.41 -18.07
CA ASP A 739 5.88 -25.35 -17.75
C ASP A 739 4.90 -24.78 -16.73
N LEU A 740 5.38 -24.01 -15.74
CA LEU A 740 4.52 -23.32 -14.77
C LEU A 740 3.62 -22.27 -15.42
N ILE A 741 4.11 -21.50 -16.39
CA ILE A 741 3.33 -20.47 -17.12
C ILE A 741 2.11 -21.06 -17.85
N LYS A 742 2.15 -22.35 -18.18
CA LYS A 742 1.05 -23.04 -18.89
C LYS A 742 -0.12 -23.39 -17.97
N ASP A 743 0.01 -23.25 -16.65
CA ASP A 743 -1.12 -23.42 -15.75
C ASP A 743 -2.23 -22.41 -16.07
N GLN A 744 -3.48 -22.85 -15.97
CA GLN A 744 -4.69 -22.06 -16.26
C GLN A 744 -5.59 -21.98 -15.03
N SER A 745 -5.15 -22.51 -13.88
CA SER A 745 -5.89 -22.44 -12.63
C SER A 745 -6.00 -20.98 -12.15
N ILE A 746 -7.04 -20.71 -11.37
CA ILE A 746 -7.21 -19.46 -10.62
C ILE A 746 -7.57 -19.82 -9.18
N ASP A 747 -7.09 -19.02 -8.23
CA ASP A 747 -7.48 -19.11 -6.82
C ASP A 747 -8.80 -18.37 -6.55
N ASP A 748 -9.25 -18.36 -5.29
CA ASP A 748 -10.49 -17.69 -4.90
C ASP A 748 -10.37 -16.14 -4.91
N ALA A 749 -9.16 -15.60 -5.14
CA ALA A 749 -8.93 -14.18 -5.42
C ALA A 749 -8.94 -13.87 -6.93
N ASP A 750 -9.32 -14.83 -7.78
CA ASP A 750 -9.31 -14.76 -9.25
C ASP A 750 -7.91 -14.57 -9.86
N LEU A 751 -6.87 -15.03 -9.16
CA LEU A 751 -5.46 -14.86 -9.52
C LEU A 751 -4.76 -16.19 -9.81
N ASN A 752 -3.63 -16.12 -10.53
CA ASN A 752 -2.61 -17.17 -10.53
C ASN A 752 -1.24 -16.53 -10.25
N PRO A 753 -0.89 -16.34 -8.95
CA PRO A 753 0.35 -15.67 -8.58
C PRO A 753 1.60 -16.42 -9.07
N ALA A 754 1.56 -17.75 -9.14
CA ALA A 754 2.69 -18.56 -9.58
C ALA A 754 3.07 -18.27 -11.03
N VAL A 755 2.08 -18.17 -11.93
CA VAL A 755 2.28 -17.79 -13.33
C VAL A 755 2.86 -16.37 -13.45
N ILE A 756 2.34 -15.40 -12.67
CA ILE A 756 2.85 -14.02 -12.64
C ILE A 756 4.34 -14.00 -12.27
N HIS A 757 4.69 -14.64 -11.15
CA HIS A 757 6.08 -14.68 -10.68
C HIS A 757 7.00 -15.47 -11.62
N ALA A 758 6.52 -16.54 -12.27
CA ALA A 758 7.30 -17.29 -13.24
C ALA A 758 7.70 -16.42 -14.46
N MET A 759 6.75 -15.65 -15.00
CA MET A 759 7.00 -14.71 -16.10
C MET A 759 8.04 -13.64 -15.71
N TRP A 760 7.91 -13.06 -14.53
CA TRP A 760 8.85 -12.06 -14.03
C TRP A 760 10.22 -12.63 -13.66
N THR A 761 10.29 -13.92 -13.27
CA THR A 761 11.56 -14.62 -13.06
C THR A 761 12.28 -14.84 -14.40
N LEU A 762 11.55 -15.24 -15.46
CA LEU A 762 12.12 -15.33 -16.82
C LEU A 762 12.60 -13.97 -17.32
N HIS A 763 11.83 -12.90 -17.06
CA HIS A 763 12.23 -11.52 -17.36
C HIS A 763 13.54 -11.14 -16.64
N GLY A 764 13.63 -11.38 -15.32
CA GLY A 764 14.83 -11.09 -14.53
C GLY A 764 16.08 -11.89 -14.94
N LEU A 765 15.89 -13.10 -15.48
CA LEU A 765 16.96 -13.93 -16.05
C LEU A 765 17.32 -13.56 -17.51
N GLY A 766 16.74 -12.50 -18.05
CA GLY A 766 16.98 -12.03 -19.43
C GLY A 766 16.44 -12.97 -20.52
N GLN A 767 15.57 -13.92 -20.18
CA GLN A 767 15.06 -14.91 -21.14
C GLN A 767 13.98 -14.33 -22.06
N LEU A 768 13.44 -13.16 -21.73
CA LEU A 768 12.44 -12.46 -22.56
C LEU A 768 13.05 -11.31 -23.37
N ALA A 769 14.38 -11.22 -23.48
CA ALA A 769 15.09 -10.21 -24.27
C ALA A 769 15.12 -10.49 -25.80
N GLY A 770 14.27 -11.42 -26.30
CA GLY A 770 14.11 -11.70 -27.73
C GLY A 770 14.86 -12.94 -28.27
N SER A 771 15.72 -13.59 -27.48
CA SER A 771 16.57 -14.71 -27.94
C SER A 771 16.03 -16.11 -27.63
N ASN A 772 15.04 -16.23 -26.72
CA ASN A 772 14.47 -17.50 -26.29
C ASN A 772 13.00 -17.60 -26.73
N GLU A 773 12.78 -18.15 -27.92
CA GLU A 773 11.45 -18.27 -28.53
C GLU A 773 10.48 -19.10 -27.67
N GLU A 774 10.94 -20.16 -27.01
CA GLU A 774 10.07 -21.02 -26.19
C GLU A 774 9.52 -20.28 -24.96
N ALA A 775 10.36 -19.45 -24.33
CA ALA A 775 9.94 -18.59 -23.22
C ALA A 775 8.94 -17.53 -23.68
N ILE A 776 9.19 -16.89 -24.83
CA ILE A 776 8.29 -15.89 -25.41
C ILE A 776 6.94 -16.52 -25.78
N ASP A 777 6.93 -17.69 -26.42
CA ASP A 777 5.72 -18.42 -26.79
C ASP A 777 4.86 -18.78 -25.57
N ALA A 778 5.51 -19.15 -24.45
CA ALA A 778 4.80 -19.42 -23.20
C ALA A 778 4.07 -18.17 -22.67
N VAL A 779 4.74 -17.01 -22.67
CA VAL A 779 4.15 -15.73 -22.27
C VAL A 779 3.05 -15.29 -23.24
N VAL A 780 3.24 -15.47 -24.55
CA VAL A 780 2.19 -15.21 -25.56
C VAL A 780 0.96 -16.06 -25.29
N GLY A 781 1.12 -17.32 -24.89
CA GLY A 781 0.00 -18.16 -24.44
C GLY A 781 -0.74 -17.57 -23.23
N ALA A 782 -0.01 -16.97 -22.28
CA ALA A 782 -0.56 -16.35 -21.09
C ALA A 782 -1.40 -15.09 -21.36
N LEU A 783 -1.30 -14.48 -22.55
CA LEU A 783 -2.21 -13.40 -22.99
C LEU A 783 -3.69 -13.84 -23.01
N SER A 784 -3.97 -15.15 -23.06
CA SER A 784 -5.34 -15.70 -23.01
C SER A 784 -5.72 -16.32 -21.66
N HIS A 785 -4.88 -16.17 -20.63
CA HIS A 785 -5.09 -16.80 -19.33
C HIS A 785 -6.40 -16.31 -18.65
N PRO A 786 -7.14 -17.16 -17.90
CA PRO A 786 -8.38 -16.77 -17.23
C PRO A 786 -8.24 -15.59 -16.26
N SER A 787 -7.18 -15.58 -15.44
CA SER A 787 -6.86 -14.46 -14.54
C SER A 787 -6.49 -13.18 -15.29
N ALA A 788 -7.15 -12.07 -14.96
CA ALA A 788 -6.81 -10.74 -15.48
C ALA A 788 -5.41 -10.30 -15.06
N GLY A 789 -5.01 -10.57 -13.81
CA GLY A 789 -3.66 -10.24 -13.31
C GLY A 789 -2.55 -10.92 -14.12
N VAL A 790 -2.76 -12.15 -14.58
CA VAL A 790 -1.80 -12.82 -15.49
C VAL A 790 -1.71 -12.09 -16.83
N ARG A 791 -2.84 -11.73 -17.45
CA ARG A 791 -2.84 -11.01 -18.73
C ARG A 791 -2.19 -9.63 -18.63
N GLN A 792 -2.44 -8.91 -17.54
CA GLN A 792 -1.79 -7.62 -17.25
C GLN A 792 -0.26 -7.74 -17.17
N ASN A 793 0.24 -8.81 -16.54
CA ASN A 793 1.68 -9.01 -16.41
C ASN A 793 2.31 -9.56 -17.70
N ALA A 794 1.60 -10.41 -18.44
CA ALA A 794 2.07 -10.95 -19.72
C ALA A 794 2.38 -9.84 -20.74
N VAL A 795 1.54 -8.81 -20.87
CA VAL A 795 1.81 -7.69 -21.80
C VAL A 795 3.04 -6.87 -21.42
N GLN A 796 3.36 -6.79 -20.12
CA GLN A 796 4.47 -5.98 -19.60
C GLN A 796 5.83 -6.65 -19.75
N VAL A 797 5.89 -7.99 -19.73
CA VAL A 797 7.16 -8.75 -19.80
C VAL A 797 7.58 -9.11 -21.23
N LEU A 798 6.68 -8.97 -22.21
CA LEU A 798 6.98 -9.27 -23.60
C LEU A 798 8.05 -8.32 -24.14
N PRO A 799 8.98 -8.80 -24.99
CA PRO A 799 10.01 -7.95 -25.57
C PRO A 799 9.40 -6.81 -26.39
N LEU A 800 10.04 -5.63 -26.37
CA LEU A 800 9.61 -4.46 -27.14
C LEU A 800 9.89 -4.65 -28.63
N SER A 801 8.99 -5.36 -29.33
CA SER A 801 9.17 -5.76 -30.72
C SER A 801 7.85 -5.72 -31.51
N PRO A 802 7.90 -5.55 -32.85
CA PRO A 802 6.71 -5.64 -33.69
C PRO A 802 5.97 -6.97 -33.53
N ALA A 803 6.68 -8.09 -33.35
CA ALA A 803 6.08 -9.41 -33.16
C ALA A 803 5.28 -9.50 -31.86
N SER A 804 5.79 -8.93 -30.77
CA SER A 804 5.08 -8.83 -29.50
C SER A 804 3.85 -7.94 -29.61
N ALA A 805 3.95 -6.80 -30.29
CA ALA A 805 2.82 -5.92 -30.55
C ALA A 805 1.71 -6.66 -31.33
N ASP A 806 2.08 -7.41 -32.38
CA ASP A 806 1.15 -8.24 -33.14
C ASP A 806 0.49 -9.32 -32.27
N ALA A 807 1.26 -10.01 -31.41
CA ALA A 807 0.75 -11.03 -30.50
C ALA A 807 -0.25 -10.44 -29.48
N ILE A 808 0.03 -9.25 -28.94
CA ILE A 808 -0.88 -8.52 -28.05
C ILE A 808 -2.20 -8.19 -28.76
N LEU A 809 -2.14 -7.70 -30.00
CA LEU A 809 -3.32 -7.41 -30.80
C LEU A 809 -4.12 -8.67 -31.14
N ASP A 810 -3.44 -9.76 -31.49
CA ASP A 810 -4.07 -11.06 -31.77
C ASP A 810 -4.74 -11.67 -30.54
N GLY A 811 -4.20 -11.40 -29.35
CA GLY A 811 -4.83 -11.74 -28.06
C GLY A 811 -6.09 -10.93 -27.74
N GLY A 812 -6.34 -9.83 -28.47
CA GLY A 812 -7.55 -9.01 -28.32
C GLY A 812 -7.60 -8.15 -27.05
N LEU A 813 -6.45 -7.88 -26.43
CA LEU A 813 -6.38 -7.28 -25.09
C LEU A 813 -6.83 -5.81 -25.00
N LEU A 814 -6.87 -5.09 -26.12
CA LEU A 814 -7.49 -3.76 -26.20
C LEU A 814 -9.02 -3.79 -26.05
N ARG A 815 -9.64 -4.98 -26.03
CA ARG A 815 -11.08 -5.21 -25.83
C ARG A 815 -11.33 -6.21 -24.70
N ASP A 816 -10.37 -6.36 -23.79
CA ASP A 816 -10.49 -7.26 -22.64
C ASP A 816 -11.67 -6.87 -21.75
N ASN A 817 -12.29 -7.81 -21.03
CA ASN A 817 -13.37 -7.47 -20.11
C ASN A 817 -12.88 -6.64 -18.91
N SER A 818 -11.60 -6.72 -18.55
CA SER A 818 -10.98 -5.89 -17.52
C SER A 818 -10.40 -4.63 -18.14
N LEU A 819 -10.88 -3.45 -17.73
CA LEU A 819 -10.28 -2.18 -18.16
C LEU A 819 -8.85 -2.00 -17.63
N GLN A 820 -8.50 -2.60 -16.49
CA GLN A 820 -7.11 -2.63 -16.01
C GLN A 820 -6.19 -3.36 -17.01
N VAL A 821 -6.64 -4.47 -17.61
CA VAL A 821 -5.89 -5.13 -18.72
C VAL A 821 -5.75 -4.20 -19.92
N ARG A 822 -6.83 -3.51 -20.31
CA ARG A 822 -6.78 -2.54 -21.42
C ARG A 822 -5.76 -1.42 -21.15
N LEU A 823 -5.73 -0.87 -19.93
CA LEU A 823 -4.79 0.18 -19.54
C LEU A 823 -3.32 -0.29 -19.62
N LYS A 824 -2.99 -1.44 -19.00
CA LYS A 824 -1.63 -2.01 -19.07
C LYS A 824 -1.23 -2.36 -20.50
N THR A 825 -2.19 -2.79 -21.33
CA THR A 825 -1.98 -3.05 -22.75
C THR A 825 -1.62 -1.78 -23.52
N LEU A 826 -2.38 -0.68 -23.31
CA LEU A 826 -2.10 0.62 -23.94
C LEU A 826 -0.73 1.18 -23.51
N ASN A 827 -0.41 1.10 -22.22
CA ASN A 827 0.91 1.49 -21.72
C ASN A 827 2.04 0.65 -22.36
N SER A 828 1.85 -0.67 -22.48
CA SER A 828 2.85 -1.55 -23.08
C SER A 828 3.03 -1.28 -24.58
N LEU A 829 1.94 -1.03 -25.31
CA LEU A 829 2.00 -0.64 -26.72
C LEU A 829 2.69 0.72 -26.90
N SER A 830 2.54 1.65 -25.96
CA SER A 830 3.27 2.93 -25.99
C SER A 830 4.79 2.80 -25.87
N ASP A 831 5.32 1.69 -25.35
CA ASP A 831 6.76 1.42 -25.41
C ASP A 831 7.21 0.70 -26.69
N MET A 832 6.27 0.25 -27.54
CA MET A 832 6.58 -0.48 -28.78
C MET A 832 6.97 0.46 -29.93
N PRO A 833 7.73 -0.04 -30.93
CA PRO A 833 8.00 0.71 -32.14
C PRO A 833 6.71 1.14 -32.88
N PRO A 834 6.71 2.28 -33.60
CA PRO A 834 5.57 2.71 -34.41
C PRO A 834 5.06 1.61 -35.35
N SER A 835 3.73 1.48 -35.45
CA SER A 835 3.07 0.40 -36.18
C SER A 835 1.73 0.87 -36.73
N GLU A 836 1.51 0.71 -38.03
CA GLU A 836 0.24 1.08 -38.67
C GLU A 836 -0.92 0.27 -38.10
N ARG A 837 -0.70 -1.03 -37.85
CA ARG A 837 -1.70 -1.94 -37.32
C ARG A 837 -2.13 -1.54 -35.91
N VAL A 838 -1.16 -1.21 -35.04
CA VAL A 838 -1.45 -0.74 -33.68
C VAL A 838 -2.24 0.57 -33.73
N GLY A 839 -1.82 1.52 -34.57
CA GLY A 839 -2.55 2.78 -34.76
C GLY A 839 -4.00 2.59 -35.22
N GLU A 840 -4.26 1.65 -36.13
CA GLU A 840 -5.61 1.29 -36.57
C GLU A 840 -6.46 0.72 -35.42
N GLU A 841 -5.91 -0.16 -34.58
CA GLU A 841 -6.66 -0.72 -33.44
C GLU A 841 -6.91 0.33 -32.35
N ILE A 842 -5.95 1.23 -32.10
CA ILE A 842 -6.15 2.33 -31.15
C ILE A 842 -7.27 3.26 -31.64
N PHE A 843 -7.37 3.53 -32.95
CA PHE A 843 -8.51 4.28 -33.49
C PHE A 843 -9.86 3.62 -33.12
N ARG A 844 -9.93 2.29 -33.10
CA ARG A 844 -11.13 1.56 -32.68
C ARG A 844 -11.35 1.58 -31.17
N VAL A 845 -10.29 1.69 -30.35
CA VAL A 845 -10.41 1.90 -28.89
C VAL A 845 -11.27 3.12 -28.61
N PHE A 846 -11.05 4.22 -29.34
CA PHE A 846 -11.83 5.45 -29.18
C PHE A 846 -13.27 5.38 -29.72
N GLN A 847 -13.64 4.34 -30.47
CA GLN A 847 -15.01 4.13 -30.93
C GLN A 847 -15.89 3.42 -29.88
N ASP A 848 -15.28 2.90 -28.82
CA ASP A 848 -15.96 2.26 -27.72
C ASP A 848 -16.21 3.27 -26.59
N SER A 849 -17.47 3.51 -26.26
CA SER A 849 -17.86 4.48 -25.24
C SER A 849 -17.30 4.14 -23.86
N GLU A 850 -17.16 2.85 -23.52
CA GLU A 850 -16.61 2.43 -22.22
C GLU A 850 -15.15 2.90 -22.05
N ASN A 851 -14.36 2.83 -23.14
CA ASN A 851 -12.98 3.30 -23.14
C ASN A 851 -12.88 4.83 -23.08
N ILE A 852 -13.83 5.54 -23.71
CA ILE A 852 -13.83 7.01 -23.72
C ILE A 852 -14.28 7.59 -22.38
N GLU A 853 -15.22 6.93 -21.70
CA GLU A 853 -15.73 7.40 -20.41
C GLU A 853 -14.68 7.20 -19.29
N ASP A 854 -13.83 6.18 -19.40
CA ASP A 854 -12.70 5.96 -18.50
C ASP A 854 -11.52 6.91 -18.80
N ARG A 855 -11.17 7.75 -17.81
CA ARG A 855 -10.11 8.76 -17.95
C ARG A 855 -8.77 8.15 -18.35
N TRP A 856 -8.29 7.13 -17.63
CA TRP A 856 -6.93 6.63 -17.83
C TRP A 856 -6.81 5.84 -19.11
N ILE A 857 -7.87 5.12 -19.53
CA ILE A 857 -7.90 4.50 -20.85
C ILE A 857 -7.84 5.56 -21.94
N ARG A 858 -8.62 6.64 -21.83
CA ARG A 858 -8.63 7.73 -22.80
C ARG A 858 -7.26 8.40 -22.93
N GLU A 859 -6.61 8.72 -21.81
CA GLU A 859 -5.26 9.29 -21.80
C GLU A 859 -4.21 8.33 -22.37
N ALA A 860 -4.17 7.07 -21.91
CA ALA A 860 -3.23 6.07 -22.41
C ALA A 860 -3.43 5.77 -23.89
N ALA A 861 -4.68 5.75 -24.37
CA ALA A 861 -4.98 5.59 -25.79
C ALA A 861 -4.51 6.78 -26.63
N ALA A 862 -4.60 8.01 -26.11
CA ALA A 862 -4.13 9.20 -26.82
C ALA A 862 -2.61 9.21 -26.96
N ILE A 863 -1.92 8.88 -25.86
CA ILE A 863 -0.47 8.67 -25.83
C ILE A 863 -0.07 7.58 -26.84
N SER A 864 -0.74 6.43 -26.80
CA SER A 864 -0.41 5.32 -27.70
C SER A 864 -0.69 5.70 -29.16
N ALA A 865 -1.81 6.36 -29.45
CA ALA A 865 -2.15 6.81 -30.79
C ALA A 865 -1.11 7.79 -31.35
N ARG A 866 -0.55 8.64 -30.50
CA ARG A 866 0.51 9.59 -30.85
C ARG A 866 1.82 8.88 -31.25
N ILE A 867 2.10 7.72 -30.67
CA ILE A 867 3.26 6.88 -31.00
C ILE A 867 3.02 6.11 -32.31
N HIS A 868 1.80 5.62 -32.51
CA HIS A 868 1.38 4.87 -33.69
C HIS A 868 0.59 5.71 -34.71
N GLY A 869 0.86 7.01 -34.78
CA GLY A 869 -0.01 8.02 -35.43
C GLY A 869 -0.29 7.79 -36.91
N GLY A 870 0.66 7.23 -37.66
CA GLY A 870 0.48 6.94 -39.09
C GLY A 870 -0.73 6.02 -39.36
N GLY A 871 -0.86 4.93 -38.59
CA GLY A 871 -1.99 4.01 -38.69
C GLY A 871 -3.29 4.63 -38.19
N PHE A 872 -3.22 5.37 -37.08
CA PHE A 872 -4.37 6.02 -36.47
C PHE A 872 -5.02 7.04 -37.42
N ILE A 873 -4.23 7.97 -37.97
CA ILE A 873 -4.72 9.01 -38.88
C ILE A 873 -5.25 8.42 -40.18
N ALA A 874 -4.62 7.36 -40.69
CA ALA A 874 -5.11 6.65 -41.87
C ALA A 874 -6.49 6.02 -41.61
N ALA A 875 -6.70 5.39 -40.44
CA ALA A 875 -7.98 4.80 -40.04
C ALA A 875 -9.07 5.85 -39.81
N ALA A 876 -8.73 6.97 -39.17
CA ALA A 876 -9.62 8.12 -38.96
C ALA A 876 -10.10 8.72 -40.29
N SER A 877 -9.15 8.98 -41.20
CA SER A 877 -9.42 9.50 -42.54
C SER A 877 -10.35 8.59 -43.34
N GLN A 878 -10.14 7.27 -43.27
CA GLN A 878 -11.00 6.28 -43.93
C GLN A 878 -12.42 6.23 -43.35
N SER A 879 -12.56 6.57 -42.07
CA SER A 879 -13.84 6.63 -41.35
C SER A 879 -14.57 7.96 -41.51
N GLY A 880 -14.00 8.90 -42.29
CA GLY A 880 -14.62 10.19 -42.62
C GLY A 880 -14.31 11.32 -41.64
N TYR A 881 -13.34 11.14 -40.74
CA TYR A 881 -12.85 12.19 -39.86
C TYR A 881 -11.63 12.86 -40.51
N SER A 882 -11.64 14.19 -40.60
CA SER A 882 -10.53 14.99 -41.10
C SER A 882 -10.00 15.86 -39.98
N ALA A 883 -8.70 15.78 -39.68
CA ALA A 883 -8.08 16.62 -38.66
C ALA A 883 -8.26 18.12 -38.94
N ASP A 884 -8.27 18.52 -40.22
CA ASP A 884 -8.50 19.91 -40.66
C ASP A 884 -9.88 20.46 -40.26
N ASP A 885 -10.84 19.59 -39.93
CA ASP A 885 -12.20 19.99 -39.54
C ASP A 885 -12.35 20.25 -38.03
N TYR A 886 -11.34 19.92 -37.23
CA TYR A 886 -11.39 19.98 -35.78
C TYR A 886 -10.32 20.92 -35.22
N GLN A 887 -10.47 21.30 -33.95
CA GLN A 887 -9.50 22.13 -33.21
C GLN A 887 -9.21 21.42 -31.90
N VAL A 888 -7.96 21.51 -31.44
CA VAL A 888 -7.56 21.02 -30.12
C VAL A 888 -8.21 21.91 -29.06
N ASP A 889 -8.84 21.31 -28.06
CA ASP A 889 -9.18 22.02 -26.84
C ASP A 889 -7.92 22.15 -25.98
N GLU A 890 -7.39 23.37 -25.84
CA GLU A 890 -6.15 23.61 -25.08
C GLU A 890 -6.31 23.32 -23.57
N GLU A 891 -7.53 23.31 -23.03
CA GLU A 891 -7.78 23.01 -21.60
C GLU A 891 -7.97 21.51 -21.33
N ASP A 892 -8.44 20.74 -22.32
CA ASP A 892 -8.63 19.29 -22.23
C ASP A 892 -8.40 18.64 -23.61
N PRO A 893 -7.12 18.49 -24.03
CA PRO A 893 -6.78 18.04 -25.39
C PRO A 893 -7.33 16.66 -25.72
N VAL A 894 -7.64 15.85 -24.69
CA VAL A 894 -8.18 14.49 -24.81
C VAL A 894 -9.63 14.37 -24.33
N GLY A 895 -10.35 15.47 -24.15
CA GLY A 895 -11.70 15.49 -23.58
C GLY A 895 -12.82 15.05 -24.53
N SER A 896 -12.62 15.24 -25.84
CA SER A 896 -13.56 14.81 -26.88
C SER A 896 -12.86 14.07 -28.00
N PHE A 897 -13.58 13.17 -28.67
CA PHE A 897 -13.03 12.38 -29.77
C PHE A 897 -12.51 13.27 -30.91
N GLU A 898 -13.23 14.34 -31.25
CA GLU A 898 -12.81 15.34 -32.24
C GLU A 898 -11.52 16.07 -31.81
N SER A 899 -11.41 16.46 -30.53
CA SER A 899 -10.20 17.09 -29.99
C SER A 899 -9.01 16.14 -30.05
N ILE A 900 -9.21 14.85 -29.75
CA ILE A 900 -8.17 13.81 -29.82
C ILE A 900 -7.64 13.67 -31.25
N ILE A 901 -8.52 13.68 -32.26
CA ILE A 901 -8.11 13.60 -33.67
C ILE A 901 -7.27 14.84 -34.05
N ALA A 902 -7.69 16.03 -33.63
CA ALA A 902 -6.92 17.26 -33.85
C ALA A 902 -5.57 17.20 -33.12
N PHE A 903 -5.54 16.76 -31.86
CA PHE A 903 -4.36 16.67 -31.01
C PHE A 903 -3.31 15.73 -31.61
N ILE A 904 -3.73 14.52 -32.00
CA ILE A 904 -2.84 13.55 -32.62
C ILE A 904 -2.31 14.06 -33.96
N ALA A 905 -3.11 14.79 -34.74
CA ALA A 905 -2.74 15.26 -36.07
C ALA A 905 -1.86 16.53 -36.07
N ASP A 906 -2.12 17.45 -35.13
CA ASP A 906 -1.34 18.70 -34.98
C ASP A 906 0.10 18.38 -34.58
N GLU A 907 0.25 17.37 -33.72
CA GLU A 907 1.56 16.93 -33.31
C GLU A 907 2.09 15.71 -34.09
N ALA A 908 1.26 15.01 -34.88
CA ALA A 908 1.62 13.80 -35.64
C ALA A 908 3.00 14.00 -36.25
N PRO A 909 3.96 13.07 -36.08
CA PRO A 909 5.31 13.35 -36.52
C PRO A 909 5.27 13.68 -38.01
N ALA A 910 5.66 14.90 -38.38
CA ALA A 910 6.37 15.06 -39.62
C ALA A 910 7.44 13.99 -39.57
N ALA A 911 7.35 12.97 -40.44
CA ALA A 911 8.40 11.98 -40.58
C ALA A 911 9.73 12.75 -40.58
N ASP A 912 10.57 12.51 -39.57
CA ASP A 912 11.79 13.28 -39.23
C ASP A 912 11.70 14.29 -38.04
N ARG A 913 11.26 13.81 -36.87
CA ARG A 913 11.80 14.30 -35.58
C ARG A 913 12.15 13.11 -34.71
N ASP A 914 13.46 12.89 -34.63
CA ASP A 914 14.21 11.98 -33.78
C ASP A 914 13.53 11.74 -32.41
N ARG A 915 12.81 10.62 -32.30
CA ARG A 915 12.32 10.10 -31.01
C ARG A 915 13.35 9.09 -30.53
N ARG A 916 14.09 9.50 -29.49
CA ARG A 916 15.15 8.76 -28.78
C ARG A 916 16.44 8.53 -29.58
N SER A 917 17.27 9.57 -29.61
CA SER A 917 18.73 9.44 -29.49
C SER A 917 19.26 10.29 -28.33
N GLU A 918 18.56 10.32 -27.20
CA GLU A 918 19.27 10.39 -25.91
C GLU A 918 19.55 8.96 -25.49
N GLU A 919 20.46 8.33 -26.25
CA GLU A 919 21.28 7.29 -25.66
C GLU A 919 22.07 7.93 -24.51
N PRO A 920 22.33 7.21 -23.41
CA PRO A 920 23.18 7.71 -22.34
C PRO A 920 24.45 8.26 -22.98
N SER A 921 24.95 9.41 -22.50
CA SER A 921 26.24 9.91 -22.97
C SER A 921 27.28 8.83 -22.67
N VAL A 922 27.55 7.96 -23.63
CA VAL A 922 28.59 6.95 -23.49
C VAL A 922 29.86 7.76 -23.32
N GLU A 923 30.54 7.62 -22.18
CA GLU A 923 31.83 8.27 -21.97
C GLU A 923 32.74 7.81 -23.11
N VAL A 924 32.98 8.72 -24.04
CA VAL A 924 33.84 8.45 -25.18
C VAL A 924 35.28 8.59 -24.68
N ASP A 925 35.98 7.47 -24.62
CA ASP A 925 37.41 7.45 -24.24
C ASP A 925 38.26 8.22 -25.25
N ILE A 926 37.88 8.21 -26.54
CA ILE A 926 38.58 8.90 -27.61
C ILE A 926 37.69 9.22 -28.82
N GLU A 927 37.84 10.44 -29.35
CA GLU A 927 37.20 10.88 -30.60
C GLU A 927 38.21 10.86 -31.77
N LEU A 928 37.79 10.28 -32.89
CA LEU A 928 38.55 10.12 -34.12
C LEU A 928 37.79 10.73 -35.29
N GLU A 929 38.45 11.55 -36.11
CA GLU A 929 37.87 12.04 -37.37
C GLU A 929 38.26 11.13 -38.54
N LEU A 930 37.32 10.83 -39.44
CA LEU A 930 37.59 10.12 -40.69
C LEU A 930 36.80 10.80 -41.83
N GLY A 931 37.47 11.08 -42.93
CA GLY A 931 36.89 11.72 -44.11
C GLY A 931 37.06 10.88 -45.37
N VAL A 932 36.65 11.45 -46.51
CA VAL A 932 36.81 10.83 -47.84
C VAL A 932 37.62 11.74 -48.75
N THR A 933 38.64 11.22 -49.41
CA THR A 933 39.45 12.01 -50.35
C THR A 933 38.63 12.31 -51.62
N PRO A 934 38.34 13.59 -51.94
CA PRO A 934 37.41 13.93 -53.01
C PRO A 934 37.87 13.40 -54.38
N ASN A 935 37.00 12.64 -55.06
CA ASN A 935 37.22 12.02 -56.38
C ASN A 935 38.31 10.92 -56.44
N VAL A 936 38.69 10.31 -55.31
CA VAL A 936 39.75 9.27 -55.27
C VAL A 936 39.24 7.88 -54.82
N LEU A 937 37.99 7.77 -54.33
CA LEU A 937 37.40 6.54 -53.78
C LEU A 937 38.27 5.90 -52.68
N GLU A 938 38.75 6.73 -51.76
CA GLU A 938 39.63 6.38 -50.64
C GLU A 938 39.22 7.20 -49.41
N PHE A 939 39.35 6.62 -48.21
CA PHE A 939 39.28 7.39 -46.97
C PHE A 939 40.48 8.35 -46.88
N ASP A 940 40.37 9.43 -46.12
CA ASP A 940 41.47 10.39 -45.94
C ASP A 940 42.57 9.88 -44.98
N LYS A 941 42.30 8.79 -44.28
CA LYS A 941 43.22 8.03 -43.43
C LYS A 941 43.13 6.55 -43.77
N ASP A 942 44.28 5.90 -43.89
CA ASP A 942 44.43 4.47 -44.11
C ASP A 942 44.55 3.68 -42.79
N GLU A 943 44.84 4.36 -41.68
CA GLU A 943 45.04 3.77 -40.36
C GLU A 943 44.39 4.62 -39.23
N LEU A 944 43.70 3.96 -38.30
CA LEU A 944 43.21 4.50 -37.03
C LEU A 944 43.78 3.67 -35.87
N ARG A 945 44.04 4.26 -34.70
CA ARG A 945 44.64 3.57 -33.54
C ARG A 945 43.84 3.81 -32.26
N VAL A 946 43.52 2.74 -31.54
CA VAL A 946 42.69 2.71 -30.32
C VAL A 946 43.18 1.62 -29.36
N GLN A 947 42.81 1.65 -28.08
CA GLN A 947 43.08 0.55 -27.14
C GLN A 947 41.88 -0.41 -27.08
N ALA A 948 42.15 -1.69 -26.83
CA ALA A 948 41.10 -2.69 -26.61
C ALA A 948 40.12 -2.28 -25.49
N GLY A 949 38.82 -2.49 -25.71
CA GLY A 949 37.76 -2.19 -24.75
C GLY A 949 37.37 -0.70 -24.62
N GLN A 950 38.01 0.22 -25.35
CA GLN A 950 37.65 1.64 -25.34
C GLN A 950 36.32 1.90 -26.06
N THR A 951 35.53 2.83 -25.55
CA THR A 951 34.43 3.43 -26.32
C THR A 951 34.99 4.54 -27.20
N VAL A 952 34.80 4.40 -28.51
CA VAL A 952 35.35 5.34 -29.50
C VAL A 952 34.22 6.04 -30.24
N ARG A 953 34.38 7.36 -30.45
CA ARG A 953 33.52 8.14 -31.36
C ARG A 953 34.27 8.39 -32.65
N VAL A 954 33.79 7.84 -33.75
CA VAL A 954 34.29 8.11 -35.08
C VAL A 954 33.38 9.12 -35.77
N VAL A 955 33.90 10.32 -35.98
CA VAL A 955 33.26 11.37 -36.76
C VAL A 955 33.56 11.11 -38.24
N PHE A 956 32.61 10.52 -38.96
CA PHE A 956 32.73 10.27 -40.39
C PHE A 956 32.12 11.43 -41.21
N THR A 957 32.91 12.04 -42.09
CA THR A 957 32.45 13.15 -42.96
C THR A 957 32.61 12.78 -44.43
N ASN A 958 31.50 12.79 -45.18
CA ASN A 958 31.55 12.56 -46.62
C ASN A 958 31.90 13.86 -47.37
N THR A 959 33.20 14.07 -47.62
CA THR A 959 33.71 15.21 -48.39
C THR A 959 33.75 14.97 -49.91
N ASP A 960 33.26 13.83 -50.40
CA ASP A 960 33.23 13.50 -51.82
C ASP A 960 31.91 13.93 -52.49
N ASN A 961 31.84 13.89 -53.82
CA ASN A 961 30.63 14.17 -54.60
C ASN A 961 29.75 12.93 -54.84
N MET A 962 30.01 11.84 -54.11
CA MET A 962 29.28 10.58 -54.21
C MET A 962 28.96 10.05 -52.81
N GLU A 963 27.92 9.22 -52.73
CA GLU A 963 27.45 8.59 -51.49
C GLU A 963 28.49 7.61 -50.93
N HIS A 964 28.67 7.62 -49.60
CA HIS A 964 29.56 6.69 -48.89
C HIS A 964 28.97 6.26 -47.55
N ASN A 965 29.33 5.08 -47.10
CA ASN A 965 29.11 4.61 -45.73
C ASN A 965 30.45 4.13 -45.15
N LEU A 966 30.46 3.80 -43.87
CA LEU A 966 31.62 3.29 -43.15
C LEU A 966 31.19 2.12 -42.26
N LEU A 967 31.88 0.98 -42.38
CA LEU A 967 31.72 -0.18 -41.52
C LEU A 967 33.06 -0.52 -40.88
N PHE A 968 33.04 -0.93 -39.61
CA PHE A 968 34.14 -1.64 -38.95
C PHE A 968 33.81 -3.12 -38.91
N ILE A 969 34.75 -3.99 -39.27
CA ILE A 969 34.51 -5.43 -39.44
C ILE A 969 35.60 -6.29 -38.78
N LEU A 970 35.30 -7.56 -38.54
CA LEU A 970 36.24 -8.51 -37.93
C LEU A 970 37.49 -8.75 -38.80
N PRO A 971 38.65 -9.10 -38.21
CA PRO A 971 39.87 -9.36 -38.96
C PRO A 971 39.71 -10.53 -39.95
N GLY A 972 40.12 -10.31 -41.19
CA GLY A 972 40.09 -11.34 -42.25
C GLY A 972 38.77 -11.49 -43.01
N THR A 973 37.72 -10.72 -42.67
CA THR A 973 36.37 -10.87 -43.27
C THR A 973 36.07 -9.88 -44.41
N LEU A 974 37.01 -9.00 -44.76
CA LEU A 974 36.82 -7.93 -45.76
C LEU A 974 36.25 -8.40 -47.10
N ALA A 975 36.76 -9.52 -47.63
CA ALA A 975 36.27 -10.07 -48.89
C ALA A 975 34.84 -10.60 -48.77
N ASP A 976 34.52 -11.30 -47.68
CA ASP A 976 33.21 -11.91 -47.44
C ASP A 976 32.14 -10.83 -47.24
N VAL A 977 32.40 -9.83 -46.40
CA VAL A 977 31.51 -8.67 -46.19
C VAL A 977 31.33 -7.87 -47.47
N GLY A 978 32.41 -7.62 -48.20
CA GLY A 978 32.36 -6.90 -49.47
C GLY A 978 31.55 -7.62 -50.56
N GLU A 979 31.68 -8.94 -50.68
CA GLU A 979 30.89 -9.75 -51.61
C GLU A 979 29.41 -9.79 -51.24
N LEU A 980 29.08 -9.85 -49.94
CA LEU A 980 27.69 -9.75 -49.48
C LEU A 980 27.09 -8.37 -49.80
N ALA A 981 27.85 -7.30 -49.59
CA ALA A 981 27.41 -5.95 -49.92
C ALA A 981 27.16 -5.77 -51.43
N ASP A 982 28.00 -6.34 -52.29
CA ASP A 982 27.77 -6.32 -53.75
C ASP A 982 26.48 -7.07 -54.15
N GLN A 983 26.14 -8.15 -53.45
CA GLN A 983 24.89 -8.89 -53.69
C GLN A 983 23.65 -8.04 -53.34
N MET A 984 23.76 -7.13 -52.37
CA MET A 984 22.68 -6.22 -51.99
C MET A 984 22.31 -5.23 -53.10
N MET A 985 23.17 -5.01 -54.11
CA MET A 985 22.83 -4.20 -55.30
C MET A 985 21.63 -4.76 -56.07
N ALA A 986 21.41 -6.08 -56.01
CA ALA A 986 20.31 -6.74 -56.70
C ALA A 986 18.99 -6.76 -55.90
N SER A 987 19.01 -6.34 -54.62
CA SER A 987 17.83 -6.31 -53.74
C SER A 987 17.18 -4.91 -53.72
N PRO A 988 15.84 -4.81 -53.79
CA PRO A 988 15.11 -3.56 -53.62
C PRO A 988 15.35 -2.90 -52.25
N GLU A 989 15.71 -3.68 -51.23
CA GLU A 989 15.99 -3.23 -49.86
C GLU A 989 17.47 -2.85 -49.63
N GLY A 990 18.37 -3.07 -50.59
CA GLY A 990 19.81 -2.85 -50.40
C GLY A 990 20.16 -1.42 -49.98
N ARG A 991 19.50 -0.43 -50.60
CA ARG A 991 19.68 1.00 -50.28
C ARG A 991 19.06 1.38 -48.94
N SER A 992 17.88 0.87 -48.59
CA SER A 992 17.23 1.17 -47.30
C SER A 992 18.00 0.60 -46.11
N ARG A 993 18.85 -0.39 -46.34
CA ARG A 993 19.76 -0.98 -45.35
C ARG A 993 21.18 -0.41 -45.38
N ALA A 994 21.36 0.72 -46.05
CA ALA A 994 22.65 1.35 -46.24
C ALA A 994 23.75 0.44 -46.81
N TYR A 995 23.39 -0.63 -47.54
CA TYR A 995 24.32 -1.67 -48.02
C TYR A 995 25.18 -2.32 -46.91
N VAL A 996 24.61 -2.46 -45.70
CA VAL A 996 25.20 -3.18 -44.58
C VAL A 996 24.68 -4.63 -44.57
N PRO A 997 25.53 -5.63 -44.83
CA PRO A 997 25.10 -7.04 -44.84
C PRO A 997 24.72 -7.57 -43.46
N GLU A 998 23.77 -8.51 -43.40
CA GLU A 998 23.48 -9.28 -42.18
C GLU A 998 24.54 -10.35 -41.97
N THR A 999 25.60 -9.99 -41.27
CA THR A 999 26.65 -10.92 -40.86
C THR A 999 27.15 -10.53 -39.46
N PRO A 1000 27.48 -11.51 -38.59
CA PRO A 1000 28.17 -11.24 -37.32
C PRO A 1000 29.56 -10.60 -37.50
N ASP A 1001 30.07 -10.50 -38.73
CA ASP A 1001 31.37 -9.90 -39.03
C ASP A 1001 31.38 -8.36 -38.97
N VAL A 1002 30.22 -7.70 -38.91
CA VAL A 1002 30.10 -6.24 -38.78
C VAL A 1002 30.07 -5.84 -37.31
N ILE A 1003 31.00 -4.98 -36.90
CA ILE A 1003 31.16 -4.51 -35.52
C ILE A 1003 30.36 -3.23 -35.29
N ALA A 1004 30.47 -2.27 -36.21
CA ALA A 1004 29.80 -0.97 -36.14
C ALA A 1004 29.68 -0.38 -37.54
N TYR A 1005 28.69 0.48 -37.80
CA TYR A 1005 28.49 1.05 -39.13
C TYR A 1005 27.75 2.39 -39.13
N THR A 1006 27.91 3.16 -40.21
CA THR A 1006 27.15 4.39 -40.47
C THR A 1006 26.02 4.14 -41.47
N PRO A 1007 24.98 4.99 -41.50
CA PRO A 1007 24.11 5.09 -42.68
C PRO A 1007 24.90 5.53 -43.93
N ILE A 1008 24.22 5.57 -45.08
CA ILE A 1008 24.74 6.22 -46.28
C ILE A 1008 24.73 7.73 -46.03
N LEU A 1009 25.89 8.37 -46.22
CA LEU A 1009 26.03 9.82 -46.16
C LEU A 1009 26.05 10.39 -47.57
N ASP A 1010 25.19 11.38 -47.82
CA ASP A 1010 25.21 12.21 -49.02
C ASP A 1010 26.41 13.18 -49.02
N PRO A 1011 26.78 13.76 -50.18
CA PRO A 1011 27.86 14.75 -50.27
C PRO A 1011 27.71 15.91 -49.28
N GLY A 1012 28.69 16.07 -48.38
CA GLY A 1012 28.73 17.10 -47.36
C GLY A 1012 28.10 16.72 -46.02
N GLU A 1013 27.53 15.52 -45.89
CA GLU A 1013 26.98 15.02 -44.62
C GLU A 1013 28.06 14.50 -43.68
N ARG A 1014 27.72 14.52 -42.39
CA ARG A 1014 28.58 14.09 -41.26
C ARG A 1014 27.75 13.20 -40.34
N TYR A 1015 28.37 12.14 -39.84
CA TYR A 1015 27.76 11.22 -38.88
C TYR A 1015 28.75 10.86 -37.77
N GLU A 1016 28.26 10.74 -36.54
CA GLU A 1016 29.06 10.38 -35.38
C GLU A 1016 28.72 8.95 -34.99
N LEU A 1017 29.65 8.02 -35.18
CA LEU A 1017 29.50 6.61 -34.85
C LEU A 1017 30.18 6.32 -33.52
N VAL A 1018 29.43 5.90 -32.51
CA VAL A 1018 29.97 5.49 -31.20
C VAL A 1018 29.89 3.96 -31.10
N PHE A 1019 31.00 3.31 -30.73
CA PHE A 1019 31.01 1.87 -30.44
C PHE A 1019 32.15 1.50 -29.49
N THR A 1020 32.01 0.38 -28.80
CA THR A 1020 33.08 -0.20 -27.98
C THR A 1020 34.01 -1.03 -28.86
N VAL A 1021 35.30 -0.71 -28.81
CA VAL A 1021 36.35 -1.44 -29.52
C VAL A 1021 36.47 -2.85 -28.93
N PRO A 1022 36.58 -3.89 -29.76
CA PRO A 1022 36.75 -5.26 -29.28
C PRO A 1022 37.89 -5.41 -28.26
N ASP A 1023 37.70 -6.29 -27.27
CA ASP A 1023 38.70 -6.56 -26.23
C ASP A 1023 39.95 -7.31 -26.75
N GLU A 1024 39.90 -7.83 -27.98
CA GLU A 1024 41.02 -8.54 -28.60
C GLU A 1024 41.91 -7.57 -29.40
N PRO A 1025 43.21 -7.43 -29.07
CA PRO A 1025 44.14 -6.64 -29.88
C PRO A 1025 44.30 -7.23 -31.28
N GLY A 1026 44.32 -6.38 -32.31
CA GLY A 1026 44.35 -6.83 -33.70
C GLY A 1026 44.20 -5.72 -34.73
N GLU A 1027 44.25 -6.12 -36.00
CA GLU A 1027 44.01 -5.24 -37.16
C GLU A 1027 42.58 -5.48 -37.68
N TYR A 1028 41.69 -4.54 -37.41
CA TYR A 1028 40.28 -4.58 -37.77
C TYR A 1028 40.04 -3.72 -39.01
N PRO A 1029 39.59 -4.27 -40.15
CA PRO A 1029 39.34 -3.45 -41.32
C PRO A 1029 38.17 -2.49 -41.09
N PHE A 1030 38.28 -1.28 -41.65
CA PHE A 1030 37.12 -0.42 -41.90
C PHE A 1030 36.94 -0.20 -43.39
N VAL A 1031 35.69 -0.14 -43.86
CA VAL A 1031 35.38 -0.27 -45.28
C VAL A 1031 34.11 0.49 -45.68
N CYS A 1032 34.08 1.02 -46.90
CA CYS A 1032 32.86 1.52 -47.54
C CYS A 1032 32.22 0.37 -48.33
N THR A 1033 31.00 -0.01 -47.96
CA THR A 1033 30.25 -1.12 -48.57
C THR A 1033 29.20 -0.68 -49.58
N ILE A 1034 29.17 0.61 -49.96
CA ILE A 1034 28.48 1.00 -51.20
C ILE A 1034 28.97 0.08 -52.33
N PRO A 1035 28.08 -0.60 -53.07
CA PRO A 1035 28.47 -1.67 -53.97
C PRO A 1035 29.58 -1.27 -54.95
N GLY A 1036 30.65 -2.06 -54.98
CA GLY A 1036 31.86 -1.77 -55.75
C GLY A 1036 32.97 -0.97 -55.03
N HIS A 1037 32.68 -0.23 -53.94
CA HIS A 1037 33.66 0.63 -53.27
C HIS A 1037 34.68 -0.15 -52.43
N TRP A 1038 34.23 -1.20 -51.73
CA TRP A 1038 35.01 -1.95 -50.75
C TRP A 1038 36.36 -2.50 -51.25
N ARG A 1039 36.48 -2.73 -52.57
CA ARG A 1039 37.71 -3.26 -53.21
C ARG A 1039 38.91 -2.31 -53.12
N ILE A 1040 38.65 -1.02 -53.00
CA ILE A 1040 39.70 0.02 -52.95
C ILE A 1040 39.51 1.01 -51.80
N MET A 1041 38.29 1.19 -51.29
CA MET A 1041 37.98 2.10 -50.19
C MET A 1041 37.88 1.36 -48.86
N ASN A 1042 39.04 1.03 -48.29
CA ASN A 1042 39.18 0.42 -46.97
C ASN A 1042 40.46 0.89 -46.28
N GLY A 1043 40.51 0.73 -44.96
CA GLY A 1043 41.67 1.00 -44.10
C GLY A 1043 41.68 0.08 -42.88
N ILE A 1044 42.58 0.31 -41.93
CA ILE A 1044 42.76 -0.54 -40.75
C ILE A 1044 42.60 0.26 -39.45
N LEU A 1045 41.74 -0.23 -38.57
CA LEU A 1045 41.71 0.12 -37.15
C LEU A 1045 42.65 -0.82 -36.39
N VAL A 1046 43.75 -0.28 -35.87
CA VAL A 1046 44.71 -0.98 -35.03
C VAL A 1046 44.25 -0.88 -33.58
N VAL A 1047 43.89 -2.03 -33.01
CA VAL A 1047 43.53 -2.19 -31.60
C VAL A 1047 44.76 -2.68 -30.86
N GLU A 1048 45.30 -1.83 -29.98
CA GLU A 1048 46.53 -2.07 -29.21
C GLU A 1048 46.29 -2.76 -27.86
#